data_AF-A0A970NH93-F1
#
_entry.id   AF-A0A970NH93-F1
#
_cell.length_a   1.000
_cell.length_b   1.000
_cell.length_c   1.000
_cell.angle_alpha   90.00
_cell.angle_beta   90.00
_cell.angle_gamma   90.00
#
_symmetry.space_group_name_H-M   'P 1'
#
loop_
_entity.id
_entity.type
_entity.pdbx_description
1 polymer ?
#
loop_
_entity_poly.entity_id
_entity_poly.type
_entity_poly.pdbx_seq_one_letter_code
_entity_poly.pdbx_strand_id
1 'polypeptide(L)'
;MRGTTSWARAVLLAAMAGLCFPAAAEITSAIVAGSDAAYLVEEGPSRTVAYSDRVGLRNLRLFGRSLAPTHPPRANLCENRRREGSPAPSASSCEASYGDCLWAGIDGVPWAGEYEWCNDHREEGMPWYRVEFAEPALVGEVRLFTRDTYPLSDFTVVLETPDAAVAVAEVRGNTDGEWSAAFEPIEAVAIRVDCLRGPDHQPSIRRIQELQAFAPRPEPREPPRSFAYRVDVPAEAPIYVEVREVYTHASTLADIEYEVRIDGRAVHTRRHRCDGPGPISYSFELTDTEPGAHVLTFVDTSGAGLAINRVRVISDPVNTARRRGLLRPFIIAPRIALPHPFDSREVDRELEAWVRAVSRGAPHVQPGLLAIVGYAAPDVDTLEAHIRAYADLAARHGIPWVLQLSSWWADTPLHVPDGEGGRFGDVRYQQIGWSEHDAYDDPGLAEYLESRAPGSYDRRYGLTVPNIWSSTPWLTMNDDRLNAYKVDRLRTAAAVVNQVQAGPTGHLLRAVVTDDEPMYWPRITDWMAGGFAAANDGVLRPDLILDVNPCVVEDAATDGVILDPRDGLSPVERQWLHENNARYAEMVCRTLRDALAPRPKGSREADLRDRIFNYILAQPCYPLDDYGRPGWHLGIVDGAAIGLEAFDERYFARARDLGPLANSDLECANPSAETTLAWEGHFRAWHDVGCQFIQLCNAGPAENWTGLFEAMGQWDSAERMTQRALSALIQEAATEEWRAAEYRAGFEPW
;
A
#
# COMPACT_ATOMS: atom_id res chain seq x y z
N MET A 1 16.33 21.72 67.13
CA MET A 1 14.94 21.60 66.64
C MET A 1 14.95 21.52 65.12
N ARG A 2 13.96 20.83 64.53
CA ARG A 2 13.46 20.79 63.12
C ARG A 2 14.18 21.69 62.08
N GLY A 3 14.44 21.24 60.84
CA GLY A 3 14.21 19.92 60.25
C GLY A 3 14.27 19.92 58.72
N THR A 4 15.14 19.09 58.14
CA THR A 4 15.32 18.89 56.69
C THR A 4 14.92 17.46 56.30
N THR A 5 13.62 17.21 56.12
CA THR A 5 13.10 15.89 55.70
C THR A 5 11.85 16.03 54.82
N SER A 6 12.04 16.06 53.50
CA SER A 6 10.94 15.83 52.53
C SER A 6 11.31 14.84 51.42
N TRP A 7 12.48 14.97 50.80
CA TRP A 7 12.90 14.12 49.68
C TRP A 7 13.06 12.63 50.04
N ALA A 8 13.73 12.30 51.15
CA ALA A 8 13.89 10.92 51.61
C ALA A 8 12.56 10.23 51.97
N ARG A 9 11.51 10.99 52.27
CA ARG A 9 10.17 10.45 52.56
C ARG A 9 9.37 10.11 51.30
N ALA A 10 9.60 10.82 50.20
CA ALA A 10 8.95 10.52 48.91
C ALA A 10 9.45 9.19 48.33
N VAL A 11 10.77 8.93 48.40
CA VAL A 11 11.38 7.69 47.90
C VAL A 11 10.92 6.46 48.70
N LEU A 12 10.82 6.58 50.03
CA LEU A 12 10.30 5.52 50.90
C LEU A 12 8.79 5.26 50.73
N LEU A 13 8.00 6.29 50.41
CA LEU A 13 6.57 6.11 50.09
C LEU A 13 6.35 5.46 48.72
N ALA A 14 7.21 5.74 47.73
CA ALA A 14 7.16 5.04 46.43
C ALA A 14 7.51 3.54 46.58
N ALA A 15 8.52 3.21 47.37
CA ALA A 15 8.90 1.82 47.67
C ALA A 15 7.79 1.04 48.42
N MET A 16 6.99 1.70 49.26
CA MET A 16 5.84 1.08 49.93
C MET A 16 4.56 1.01 49.08
N ALA A 17 4.54 1.63 47.89
CA ALA A 17 3.39 1.66 46.99
C ALA A 17 3.49 0.68 45.79
N GLY A 18 4.53 -0.17 45.74
CA GLY A 18 4.71 -1.18 44.68
C GLY A 18 5.08 -0.61 43.30
N LEU A 19 5.39 0.69 43.20
CA LEU A 19 5.78 1.34 41.94
C LEU A 19 7.29 1.20 41.69
N CYS A 20 7.72 -0.01 41.37
CA CYS A 20 9.03 -0.23 40.75
C CYS A 20 8.99 0.23 39.28
N PHE A 21 9.83 1.20 38.94
CA PHE A 21 10.21 1.48 37.55
C PHE A 21 11.56 0.79 37.27
N PRO A 22 11.61 -0.33 36.53
CA PRO A 22 12.85 -0.75 35.90
C PRO A 22 13.18 0.26 34.81
N ALA A 23 14.37 0.87 34.88
CA ALA A 23 14.89 1.62 33.75
C ALA A 23 15.18 0.61 32.62
N ALA A 24 14.50 0.76 31.47
CA ALA A 24 14.75 -0.08 30.31
C ALA A 24 16.19 0.16 29.82
N ALA A 25 17.05 -0.83 29.98
CA ALA A 25 18.40 -0.82 29.43
C ALA A 25 18.33 -1.12 27.91
N GLU A 26 18.40 -0.08 27.08
CA GLU A 26 18.68 -0.25 25.64
C GLU A 26 20.14 -0.70 25.46
N ILE A 27 20.38 -2.01 25.49
CA ILE A 27 21.68 -2.58 25.16
C ILE A 27 21.90 -2.44 23.65
N THR A 28 22.92 -1.67 23.28
CA THR A 28 23.36 -1.46 21.90
C THR A 28 24.86 -1.71 21.80
N SER A 29 25.25 -2.82 21.21
CA SER A 29 26.60 -2.98 20.64
C SER A 29 26.60 -4.06 19.56
N ALA A 30 27.38 -3.84 18.50
CA ALA A 30 27.59 -4.77 17.40
C ALA A 30 29.07 -4.74 17.02
N ILE A 31 29.75 -5.90 16.96
CA ILE A 31 31.03 -6.11 16.28
C ILE A 31 31.03 -7.52 15.65
N VAL A 32 31.64 -7.62 14.47
CA VAL A 32 31.70 -8.78 13.55
C VAL A 32 32.99 -9.59 13.76
N ALA A 33 32.96 -10.92 13.54
CA ALA A 33 34.10 -11.69 13.01
C ALA A 33 33.70 -13.11 12.55
N GLY A 34 33.97 -13.44 11.29
CA GLY A 34 33.88 -14.79 10.70
C GLY A 34 34.02 -14.70 9.18
N SER A 35 35.02 -15.38 8.60
CA SER A 35 35.24 -15.46 7.14
C SER A 35 34.07 -16.21 6.49
N ASP A 36 33.41 -15.73 5.43
CA ASP A 36 33.95 -14.94 4.30
C ASP A 36 33.16 -13.66 3.97
N ALA A 37 33.81 -12.71 3.27
CA ALA A 37 33.26 -11.45 2.71
C ALA A 37 32.59 -10.47 3.70
N ALA A 38 33.41 -9.79 4.51
CA ALA A 38 32.96 -8.70 5.40
C ALA A 38 32.73 -7.37 4.63
N TYR A 39 31.65 -6.66 4.97
CA TYR A 39 31.44 -5.26 4.60
C TYR A 39 31.71 -4.34 5.80
N LEU A 40 32.61 -3.37 5.61
CA LEU A 40 32.90 -2.30 6.57
C LEU A 40 31.95 -1.11 6.31
N VAL A 41 31.49 -0.43 7.36
CA VAL A 41 30.80 0.86 7.25
C VAL A 41 31.54 1.86 8.14
N GLU A 42 32.07 2.93 7.54
CA GLU A 42 32.95 3.90 8.20
C GLU A 42 32.20 4.90 9.12
N GLU A 43 32.94 5.48 10.08
CA GLU A 43 32.41 6.42 11.08
C GLU A 43 32.50 7.91 10.66
N GLY A 44 31.42 8.43 10.05
CA GLY A 44 31.07 9.87 9.99
C GLY A 44 31.95 10.79 9.10
N PRO A 45 31.78 12.14 9.17
CA PRO A 45 30.76 12.93 9.89
C PRO A 45 29.98 13.95 9.00
N SER A 46 28.73 14.30 9.36
CA SER A 46 28.01 15.45 8.76
C SER A 46 27.16 16.26 9.77
N ARG A 47 27.13 17.59 9.57
CA ARG A 47 26.63 18.69 10.46
C ARG A 47 25.65 19.57 9.69
N THR A 48 24.61 20.23 10.24
CA THR A 48 23.96 20.24 11.59
C THR A 48 22.44 20.50 11.35
N VAL A 49 21.50 20.60 12.30
CA VAL A 49 21.17 21.67 13.28
C VAL A 49 19.98 21.15 14.14
N ALA A 50 19.79 21.66 15.37
CA ALA A 50 18.83 21.12 16.35
C ALA A 50 17.36 21.61 16.21
N TYR A 51 16.39 20.76 16.60
CA TYR A 51 15.02 21.17 16.93
C TYR A 51 14.46 20.44 18.20
N SER A 52 14.34 21.21 19.28
CA SER A 52 13.51 21.05 20.49
C SER A 52 13.22 19.66 21.13
N ASP A 53 13.88 19.39 22.26
CA ASP A 53 13.27 19.18 23.58
C ASP A 53 12.13 18.15 23.76
N ARG A 54 12.14 17.03 23.02
CA ARG A 54 11.31 15.85 23.33
C ARG A 54 12.17 14.60 23.52
N VAL A 55 12.11 14.04 24.73
CA VAL A 55 12.76 12.78 25.12
C VAL A 55 11.89 11.60 24.66
N GLY A 56 12.45 10.67 23.88
CA GLY A 56 11.71 9.46 23.47
C GLY A 56 12.44 8.59 22.44
N LEU A 57 13.28 7.66 22.94
CA LEU A 57 13.84 6.47 22.27
C LEU A 57 14.74 6.69 21.03
N ARG A 58 15.94 6.09 21.09
CA ARG A 58 16.91 6.13 20.00
C ARG A 58 16.46 5.19 18.88
N ASN A 59 16.01 5.77 17.78
CA ASN A 59 15.97 5.06 16.50
C ASN A 59 17.41 4.79 16.03
N LEU A 60 18.00 3.69 16.49
CA LEU A 60 19.13 3.08 15.81
C LEU A 60 18.61 2.50 14.49
N ARG A 61 18.57 3.35 13.45
CA ARG A 61 18.25 2.95 12.08
C ARG A 61 19.41 2.15 11.51
N LEU A 62 19.54 0.90 11.96
CA LEU A 62 20.20 -0.12 11.16
C LEU A 62 19.31 -0.36 9.94
N PHE A 63 19.60 0.34 8.85
CA PHE A 63 19.09 0.01 7.52
C PHE A 63 19.76 -1.29 7.07
N GLY A 64 19.35 -2.40 7.68
CA GLY A 64 19.38 -3.70 7.03
C GLY A 64 18.43 -3.61 5.84
N ARG A 65 18.96 -3.17 4.69
CA ARG A 65 18.30 -3.23 3.40
C ARG A 65 18.11 -4.71 3.03
N SER A 66 17.09 -5.36 3.61
CA SER A 66 16.28 -6.27 2.81
C SER A 66 15.46 -5.39 1.88
N LEU A 67 16.14 -4.92 0.84
CA LEU A 67 15.47 -4.55 -0.39
C LEU A 67 14.89 -5.86 -0.92
N ALA A 68 13.56 -5.99 -0.91
CA ALA A 68 12.94 -6.42 -2.15
C ALA A 68 13.53 -5.51 -3.25
N PRO A 69 14.06 -6.03 -4.37
CA PRO A 69 14.71 -5.21 -5.38
C PRO A 69 13.70 -4.37 -6.19
N THR A 70 12.94 -3.51 -5.50
CA THR A 70 12.60 -2.17 -5.98
C THR A 70 13.90 -1.37 -6.05
N HIS A 71 14.77 -1.76 -6.97
CA HIS A 71 15.69 -0.81 -7.54
C HIS A 71 14.82 0.34 -8.07
N PRO A 72 15.12 1.60 -7.73
CA PRO A 72 14.53 2.69 -8.49
C PRO A 72 14.80 2.41 -9.97
N PRO A 73 13.83 2.66 -10.88
CA PRO A 73 13.99 2.35 -12.29
C PRO A 73 15.36 2.86 -12.74
N ARG A 74 16.22 1.94 -13.19
CA ARG A 74 17.61 2.29 -13.51
C ARG A 74 17.56 3.36 -14.58
N ALA A 75 18.27 4.46 -14.36
CA ALA A 75 18.34 5.55 -15.33
C ALA A 75 18.78 4.98 -16.68
N ASN A 76 18.02 5.27 -17.73
CA ASN A 76 18.45 5.01 -19.09
C ASN A 76 19.58 5.98 -19.43
N LEU A 77 20.79 5.45 -19.61
CA LEU A 77 22.01 6.24 -19.86
C LEU A 77 21.98 6.95 -21.23
N CYS A 78 21.06 6.56 -22.12
CA CYS A 78 20.84 7.20 -23.41
C CYS A 78 19.83 8.35 -23.38
N GLU A 79 18.92 8.40 -22.38
CA GLU A 79 17.71 9.23 -22.43
C GLU A 79 18.01 10.74 -22.49
N ASN A 80 17.50 11.43 -23.51
CA ASN A 80 17.57 12.89 -23.60
C ASN A 80 16.29 13.54 -24.16
N ARG A 81 15.24 13.58 -23.32
CA ARG A 81 13.95 14.26 -23.64
C ARG A 81 14.09 15.73 -24.06
N ARG A 82 15.18 16.41 -23.70
CA ARG A 82 15.38 17.83 -24.05
C ARG A 82 15.98 18.03 -25.44
N ARG A 83 16.51 16.98 -26.07
CA ARG A 83 17.20 17.03 -27.37
C ARG A 83 18.35 18.06 -27.41
N GLU A 84 19.00 18.27 -26.27
CA GLU A 84 20.06 19.26 -26.05
C GLU A 84 21.20 18.66 -25.20
N GLY A 85 22.45 18.96 -25.55
CA GLY A 85 23.62 18.53 -24.78
C GLY A 85 23.82 17.01 -24.79
N SER A 86 24.15 16.45 -23.62
CA SER A 86 24.40 15.01 -23.43
C SER A 86 23.31 14.37 -22.55
N PRO A 87 22.95 13.08 -22.74
CA PRO A 87 23.46 12.15 -23.75
C PRO A 87 23.23 12.61 -25.19
N ALA A 88 24.22 12.39 -26.06
CA ALA A 88 24.29 13.01 -27.38
C ALA A 88 24.27 11.94 -28.49
N PRO A 89 23.22 11.89 -29.34
CA PRO A 89 23.15 10.96 -30.44
C PRO A 89 23.94 11.46 -31.65
N SER A 90 24.47 10.52 -32.42
CA SER A 90 25.22 10.70 -33.64
C SER A 90 24.95 9.49 -34.55
N ALA A 91 24.96 9.69 -35.87
CA ALA A 91 24.69 8.61 -36.82
C ALA A 91 25.55 8.76 -38.07
N SER A 92 25.72 7.67 -38.83
CA SER A 92 26.36 7.70 -40.16
C SER A 92 25.58 8.56 -41.14
N SER A 93 24.24 8.48 -41.07
CA SER A 93 23.28 9.27 -41.83
C SER A 93 21.94 9.35 -41.09
N CYS A 94 21.07 10.25 -41.55
CA CYS A 94 19.67 10.32 -41.17
C CYS A 94 18.83 10.54 -42.42
N GLU A 95 17.69 9.88 -42.53
CA GLU A 95 16.73 10.11 -43.61
C GLU A 95 16.18 11.54 -43.55
N ALA A 96 16.47 12.33 -44.60
CA ALA A 96 16.14 13.76 -44.66
C ALA A 96 14.63 14.04 -44.69
N SER A 97 13.79 13.06 -45.01
CA SER A 97 12.33 13.20 -44.92
C SER A 97 11.75 13.03 -43.50
N TYR A 98 12.55 12.63 -42.50
CA TYR A 98 12.13 12.57 -41.11
C TYR A 98 12.73 13.75 -40.32
N GLY A 99 11.87 14.64 -39.82
CA GLY A 99 12.28 15.74 -38.93
C GLY A 99 12.79 15.19 -37.61
N ASP A 100 13.85 15.80 -37.04
CA ASP A 100 14.50 15.37 -35.79
C ASP A 100 14.94 13.90 -35.71
N CYS A 101 15.07 13.21 -36.86
CA CYS A 101 15.45 11.80 -37.00
C CYS A 101 16.64 11.35 -36.13
N LEU A 102 17.61 12.23 -35.89
CA LEU A 102 18.78 11.93 -35.06
C LEU A 102 18.46 11.77 -33.56
N TRP A 103 17.44 12.47 -33.05
CA TRP A 103 17.11 12.48 -31.61
C TRP A 103 15.98 11.51 -31.24
N ALA A 104 15.21 11.07 -32.22
CA ALA A 104 14.08 10.17 -32.01
C ALA A 104 14.47 8.86 -31.30
N GLY A 105 15.64 8.28 -31.63
CA GLY A 105 16.08 7.00 -31.07
C GLY A 105 16.58 7.03 -29.62
N ILE A 106 16.37 8.11 -28.85
CA ILE A 106 16.77 8.25 -27.44
C ILE A 106 15.83 9.15 -26.59
N ASP A 107 14.60 9.42 -27.05
CA ASP A 107 13.71 10.34 -26.31
C ASP A 107 12.94 9.68 -25.15
N GLY A 108 13.16 8.39 -24.91
CA GLY A 108 12.63 7.68 -23.74
C GLY A 108 11.24 7.08 -23.93
N VAL A 109 10.66 7.15 -25.14
CA VAL A 109 9.29 6.69 -25.43
C VAL A 109 9.30 5.62 -26.54
N PRO A 110 9.45 4.32 -26.21
CA PRO A 110 9.65 3.26 -27.21
C PRO A 110 8.57 3.09 -28.28
N TRP A 111 7.35 3.61 -28.03
CA TRP A 111 6.15 3.30 -28.80
C TRP A 111 5.41 4.53 -29.36
N ALA A 112 6.00 5.73 -29.29
CA ALA A 112 5.43 6.93 -29.89
C ALA A 112 5.56 6.88 -31.43
N GLY A 113 4.54 6.32 -32.10
CA GLY A 113 4.56 5.80 -33.48
C GLY A 113 4.93 6.73 -34.66
N GLU A 114 5.42 7.94 -34.40
CA GLU A 114 5.93 8.91 -35.38
C GLU A 114 7.44 9.19 -35.28
N TYR A 115 8.10 8.82 -34.18
CA TYR A 115 9.52 9.11 -33.95
C TYR A 115 10.37 7.83 -34.06
N GLU A 116 11.25 7.78 -35.06
CA GLU A 116 12.27 6.73 -35.23
C GLU A 116 13.53 7.35 -35.84
N TRP A 117 14.72 6.92 -35.42
CA TRP A 117 15.91 7.11 -36.25
C TRP A 117 15.85 6.16 -37.44
N CYS A 118 16.22 6.66 -38.61
CA CYS A 118 16.34 5.90 -39.84
C CYS A 118 17.54 6.40 -40.66
N ASN A 119 18.31 5.49 -41.25
CA ASN A 119 19.40 5.86 -42.17
C ASN A 119 18.86 6.48 -43.48
N ASP A 120 19.66 7.31 -44.14
CA ASP A 120 19.40 7.74 -45.52
C ASP A 120 19.31 6.51 -46.44
N HIS A 121 18.20 6.37 -47.17
CA HIS A 121 17.97 5.27 -48.12
C HIS A 121 19.05 5.15 -49.22
N ARG A 122 19.93 6.14 -49.37
CA ARG A 122 21.03 6.22 -50.35
C ARG A 122 22.40 5.89 -49.75
N GLU A 123 22.50 5.60 -48.46
CA GLU A 123 23.79 5.33 -47.82
C GLU A 123 24.47 4.07 -48.39
N GLU A 124 25.53 4.26 -49.17
CA GLU A 124 26.42 3.19 -49.64
C GLU A 124 27.40 2.79 -48.53
N GLY A 125 26.89 2.10 -47.51
CA GLY A 125 27.67 1.70 -46.33
C GLY A 125 26.95 0.73 -45.40
N MET A 126 27.53 0.53 -44.22
CA MET A 126 26.86 -0.07 -43.06
C MET A 126 26.46 1.09 -42.14
N PRO A 127 25.17 1.47 -42.09
CA PRO A 127 24.75 2.55 -41.23
C PRO A 127 25.01 2.24 -39.76
N TRP A 128 25.22 3.28 -38.95
CA TRP A 128 25.35 3.14 -37.51
C TRP A 128 24.65 4.27 -36.78
N TYR A 129 24.17 3.97 -35.57
CA TYR A 129 23.59 4.92 -34.62
C TYR A 129 24.36 4.82 -33.30
N ARG A 130 24.80 5.95 -32.75
CA ARG A 130 25.70 6.03 -31.59
C ARG A 130 25.23 7.08 -30.61
N VAL A 131 25.22 6.75 -29.33
CA VAL A 131 24.89 7.67 -28.23
C VAL A 131 26.11 7.82 -27.33
N GLU A 132 26.61 9.05 -27.21
CA GLU A 132 27.64 9.42 -26.24
C GLU A 132 27.00 9.73 -24.89
N PHE A 133 27.49 9.09 -23.83
CA PHE A 133 26.97 9.29 -22.48
C PHE A 133 27.40 10.65 -21.91
N ALA A 134 26.64 11.17 -20.94
CA ALA A 134 26.97 12.44 -20.30
C ALA A 134 28.29 12.40 -19.49
N GLU A 135 28.63 11.23 -18.97
CA GLU A 135 29.90 10.89 -18.32
C GLU A 135 30.20 9.39 -18.55
N PRO A 136 31.46 8.92 -18.40
CA PRO A 136 31.77 7.50 -18.48
C PRO A 136 30.93 6.70 -17.48
N ALA A 137 30.26 5.66 -17.97
CA ALA A 137 29.25 4.92 -17.21
C ALA A 137 29.49 3.41 -17.30
N LEU A 138 29.24 2.71 -16.19
CA LEU A 138 29.24 1.25 -16.16
C LEU A 138 27.94 0.72 -16.79
N VAL A 139 28.03 0.02 -17.91
CA VAL A 139 26.89 -0.57 -18.64
C VAL A 139 26.91 -2.08 -18.50
N GLY A 140 25.76 -2.70 -18.21
CA GLY A 140 25.61 -4.16 -18.14
C GLY A 140 24.31 -4.70 -18.74
N GLU A 141 23.45 -3.83 -19.28
CA GLU A 141 22.27 -4.22 -20.05
C GLU A 141 21.99 -3.18 -21.14
N VAL A 142 21.57 -3.65 -22.31
CA VAL A 142 21.11 -2.82 -23.43
C VAL A 142 19.73 -3.31 -23.86
N ARG A 143 18.88 -2.37 -24.27
CA ARG A 143 17.63 -2.63 -24.99
C ARG A 143 17.58 -1.84 -26.28
N LEU A 144 17.02 -2.44 -27.30
CA LEU A 144 16.83 -1.85 -28.61
C LEU A 144 15.38 -2.07 -29.03
N PHE A 145 14.66 -0.97 -29.23
CA PHE A 145 13.29 -0.99 -29.74
C PHE A 145 13.31 -0.66 -31.23
N THR A 146 12.54 -1.43 -31.97
CA THR A 146 12.42 -1.40 -33.42
C THR A 146 10.96 -1.60 -33.78
N ARG A 147 10.53 -1.09 -34.92
CA ARG A 147 9.11 -1.10 -35.29
C ARG A 147 8.68 -2.52 -35.68
N ASP A 148 7.62 -3.07 -35.08
CA ASP A 148 7.12 -4.43 -35.38
C ASP A 148 6.92 -4.74 -36.88
N THR A 149 6.51 -3.73 -37.66
CA THR A 149 6.33 -3.85 -39.11
C THR A 149 7.60 -3.60 -39.92
N TYR A 150 8.66 -3.05 -39.31
CA TYR A 150 9.95 -2.77 -39.92
C TYR A 150 11.14 -3.02 -38.95
N PRO A 151 11.30 -4.25 -38.43
CA PRO A 151 12.32 -4.54 -37.42
C PRO A 151 13.75 -4.37 -37.96
N LEU A 152 14.68 -4.03 -37.08
CA LEU A 152 16.11 -4.11 -37.41
C LEU A 152 16.53 -5.58 -37.31
N SER A 153 16.63 -6.27 -38.45
CA SER A 153 16.84 -7.72 -38.48
C SER A 153 18.27 -8.16 -38.22
N ASP A 154 19.27 -7.48 -38.80
CA ASP A 154 20.68 -7.78 -38.51
C ASP A 154 21.38 -6.55 -37.94
N PHE A 155 21.99 -6.69 -36.76
CA PHE A 155 22.75 -5.61 -36.12
C PHE A 155 23.83 -6.15 -35.17
N THR A 156 24.80 -5.30 -34.83
CA THR A 156 25.79 -5.58 -33.78
C THR A 156 25.78 -4.43 -32.78
N VAL A 157 25.68 -4.72 -31.49
CA VAL A 157 25.75 -3.74 -30.41
C VAL A 157 27.17 -3.65 -29.90
N VAL A 158 27.70 -2.44 -29.82
CA VAL A 158 29.08 -2.13 -29.48
C VAL A 158 29.10 -1.12 -28.33
N LEU A 159 29.88 -1.39 -27.28
CA LEU A 159 30.24 -0.40 -26.28
C LEU A 159 31.62 0.18 -26.61
N GLU A 160 31.73 1.51 -26.63
CA GLU A 160 32.99 2.21 -26.80
C GLU A 160 33.51 2.62 -25.42
N THR A 161 34.69 2.14 -25.07
CA THR A 161 35.48 2.58 -23.91
C THR A 161 36.46 3.68 -24.36
N PRO A 162 37.21 4.34 -23.45
CA PRO A 162 38.23 5.31 -23.84
C PRO A 162 39.33 4.74 -24.77
N ASP A 163 39.58 3.43 -24.73
CA ASP A 163 40.70 2.77 -25.40
C ASP A 163 40.28 1.72 -26.46
N ALA A 164 39.01 1.28 -26.49
CA ALA A 164 38.56 0.17 -27.32
C ALA A 164 37.07 0.22 -27.69
N ALA A 165 36.68 -0.50 -28.74
CA ALA A 165 35.29 -0.78 -29.08
C ALA A 165 35.03 -2.29 -28.89
N VAL A 166 34.03 -2.63 -28.07
CA VAL A 166 33.72 -4.00 -27.64
C VAL A 166 32.33 -4.39 -28.13
N ALA A 167 32.24 -5.36 -29.04
CA ALA A 167 30.95 -5.94 -29.43
C ALA A 167 30.37 -6.75 -28.26
N VAL A 168 29.21 -6.34 -27.75
CA VAL A 168 28.49 -7.00 -26.64
C VAL A 168 27.37 -7.92 -27.12
N ALA A 169 26.89 -7.74 -28.36
CA ALA A 169 25.97 -8.66 -29.01
C ALA A 169 26.07 -8.61 -30.55
N GLU A 170 25.92 -9.76 -31.19
CA GLU A 170 25.65 -9.87 -32.63
C GLU A 170 24.30 -10.54 -32.85
N VAL A 171 23.37 -9.85 -33.52
CA VAL A 171 21.99 -10.30 -33.74
C VAL A 171 21.74 -10.45 -35.23
N ARG A 172 21.13 -11.56 -35.64
CA ARG A 172 20.81 -11.87 -37.04
C ARG A 172 19.41 -12.43 -37.14
N GLY A 173 18.64 -12.00 -38.14
CA GLY A 173 17.27 -12.44 -38.38
C GLY A 173 16.26 -12.03 -37.29
N ASN A 174 16.50 -10.93 -36.57
CA ASN A 174 15.54 -10.39 -35.60
C ASN A 174 14.21 -10.01 -36.29
N THR A 175 13.12 -10.42 -35.67
CA THR A 175 11.74 -10.12 -36.05
C THR A 175 10.98 -9.35 -34.98
N ASP A 176 11.57 -9.19 -33.80
CA ASP A 176 10.88 -8.73 -32.60
C ASP A 176 11.05 -7.21 -32.44
N GLY A 177 9.99 -6.53 -32.00
CA GLY A 177 9.97 -5.09 -31.76
C GLY A 177 10.83 -4.64 -30.59
N GLU A 178 11.05 -5.49 -29.58
CA GLU A 178 12.03 -5.28 -28.51
C GLU A 178 13.10 -6.37 -28.56
N TRP A 179 14.36 -5.95 -28.56
CA TRP A 179 15.50 -6.83 -28.28
C TRP A 179 16.23 -6.34 -27.02
N SER A 180 16.74 -7.25 -26.20
CA SER A 180 17.58 -6.91 -25.06
C SER A 180 18.68 -7.95 -24.79
N ALA A 181 19.78 -7.50 -24.18
CA ALA A 181 20.82 -8.37 -23.65
C ALA A 181 21.44 -7.80 -22.38
N ALA A 182 21.83 -8.70 -21.47
CA ALA A 182 22.68 -8.41 -20.33
C ALA A 182 24.03 -9.12 -20.50
N PHE A 183 25.11 -8.49 -20.00
CA PHE A 183 26.49 -8.93 -20.20
C PHE A 183 27.38 -8.47 -19.04
N GLU A 184 28.62 -8.98 -19.01
CA GLU A 184 29.62 -8.60 -17.99
C GLU A 184 29.84 -7.08 -18.02
N PRO A 185 29.83 -6.36 -16.88
CA PRO A 185 29.70 -4.91 -16.91
C PRO A 185 30.96 -4.21 -17.45
N ILE A 186 30.77 -3.29 -18.40
CA ILE A 186 31.86 -2.55 -19.08
C ILE A 186 31.70 -1.05 -18.81
N GLU A 187 32.79 -0.40 -18.38
CA GLU A 187 32.85 1.06 -18.30
C GLU A 187 33.03 1.63 -19.72
N ALA A 188 32.02 2.38 -20.18
CA ALA A 188 31.90 2.87 -21.55
C ALA A 188 31.65 4.39 -21.57
N VAL A 189 32.12 5.05 -22.62
CA VAL A 189 31.86 6.46 -22.94
C VAL A 189 30.72 6.63 -23.95
N ALA A 190 30.44 5.59 -24.74
CA ALA A 190 29.34 5.58 -25.70
C ALA A 190 28.84 4.16 -25.99
N ILE A 191 27.65 4.08 -26.55
CA ILE A 191 27.08 2.88 -27.15
C ILE A 191 26.82 3.12 -28.63
N ARG A 192 27.09 2.12 -29.48
CA ARG A 192 26.83 2.15 -30.92
C ARG A 192 26.11 0.89 -31.38
N VAL A 193 25.16 1.03 -32.28
CA VAL A 193 24.51 -0.05 -33.01
C VAL A 193 24.98 0.01 -34.46
N ASP A 194 25.67 -1.02 -34.90
CA ASP A 194 26.07 -1.23 -36.30
C ASP A 194 24.91 -1.93 -37.03
N CYS A 195 24.20 -1.18 -37.87
CA CYS A 195 22.90 -1.57 -38.44
C CYS A 195 23.08 -2.27 -39.80
N LEU A 196 23.31 -3.58 -39.77
CA LEU A 196 23.63 -4.38 -40.97
C LEU A 196 22.44 -4.47 -41.94
N ARG A 197 21.22 -4.77 -41.46
CA ARG A 197 20.07 -5.11 -42.32
C ARG A 197 18.72 -4.78 -41.68
N GLY A 198 17.85 -4.16 -42.46
CA GLY A 198 16.43 -3.99 -42.15
C GLY A 198 15.58 -5.24 -42.45
N PRO A 199 14.24 -5.12 -42.49
CA PRO A 199 13.34 -6.24 -42.74
C PRO A 199 13.46 -6.76 -44.18
N ASP A 200 13.02 -8.00 -44.45
CA ASP A 200 13.11 -8.66 -45.76
C ASP A 200 12.60 -7.82 -46.95
N HIS A 201 11.57 -7.00 -46.72
CA HIS A 201 10.93 -6.17 -47.75
C HIS A 201 11.58 -4.78 -47.91
N GLN A 202 12.45 -4.35 -46.98
CA GLN A 202 13.26 -3.12 -47.04
C GLN A 202 14.65 -3.34 -46.40
N PRO A 203 15.48 -4.26 -46.91
CA PRO A 203 16.73 -4.65 -46.23
C PRO A 203 17.78 -3.53 -46.14
N SER A 204 17.65 -2.48 -46.97
CA SER A 204 18.52 -1.29 -46.96
C SER A 204 18.03 -0.17 -46.03
N ILE A 205 16.87 -0.31 -45.39
CA ILE A 205 16.29 0.71 -44.49
C ILE A 205 16.31 0.17 -43.07
N ARG A 206 17.05 0.83 -42.18
CA ARG A 206 17.35 0.41 -40.82
C ARG A 206 16.77 1.45 -39.87
N ARG A 207 15.97 0.99 -38.90
CA ARG A 207 15.20 1.83 -38.00
C ARG A 207 15.49 1.48 -36.55
N ILE A 208 15.54 2.50 -35.70
CA ILE A 208 15.62 2.37 -34.25
C ILE A 208 14.56 3.31 -33.68
N GLN A 209 13.59 2.78 -32.94
CA GLN A 209 12.60 3.60 -32.24
C GLN A 209 13.19 4.15 -30.95
N GLU A 210 13.92 3.33 -30.18
CA GLU A 210 14.57 3.75 -28.94
C GLU A 210 15.78 2.83 -28.66
N LEU A 211 16.90 3.42 -28.23
CA LEU A 211 18.09 2.70 -27.77
C LEU A 211 18.33 3.03 -26.30
N GLN A 212 18.33 2.00 -25.44
CA GLN A 212 18.50 2.16 -24.00
C GLN A 212 19.72 1.41 -23.49
N ALA A 213 20.46 2.03 -22.58
CA ALA A 213 21.59 1.42 -21.89
C ALA A 213 21.42 1.59 -20.39
N PHE A 214 21.71 0.54 -19.62
CA PHE A 214 21.53 0.54 -18.18
C PHE A 214 22.79 0.03 -17.46
N ALA A 215 23.01 0.56 -16.26
CA ALA A 215 23.89 -0.04 -15.29
C ALA A 215 23.51 -1.53 -15.06
N PRO A 216 24.49 -2.40 -14.76
CA PRO A 216 24.22 -3.81 -14.52
C PRO A 216 23.10 -4.01 -13.52
N ARG A 217 22.25 -5.02 -13.74
CA ARG A 217 21.39 -5.51 -12.66
C ARG A 217 22.32 -5.98 -11.56
N PRO A 218 22.23 -5.46 -10.32
CA PRO A 218 22.92 -6.12 -9.23
C PRO A 218 22.38 -7.54 -9.16
N GLU A 219 23.27 -8.52 -9.06
CA GLU A 219 22.86 -9.93 -9.02
C GLU A 219 21.79 -10.13 -7.95
N PRO A 220 20.79 -11.00 -8.18
CA PRO A 220 19.96 -11.51 -7.11
C PRO A 220 20.89 -12.22 -6.13
N ARG A 221 21.31 -11.53 -5.06
CA ARG A 221 22.09 -12.14 -3.99
C ARG A 221 21.28 -13.31 -3.47
N GLU A 222 21.86 -14.51 -3.52
CA GLU A 222 21.25 -15.66 -2.86
C GLU A 222 20.87 -15.25 -1.43
N PRO A 223 19.61 -15.45 -1.01
CA PRO A 223 19.19 -15.08 0.33
C PRO A 223 20.09 -15.79 1.35
N PRO A 224 20.67 -15.06 2.30
CA PRO A 224 21.71 -15.59 3.18
C PRO A 224 21.18 -16.80 3.96
N ARG A 225 21.95 -17.88 3.94
CA ARG A 225 21.58 -19.16 4.55
C ARG A 225 21.85 -19.21 6.06
N SER A 226 22.52 -18.21 6.62
CA SER A 226 22.65 -18.04 8.07
C SER A 226 22.88 -16.59 8.49
N PHE A 227 22.43 -16.24 9.69
CA PHE A 227 22.75 -15.00 10.38
C PHE A 227 23.14 -15.28 11.84
N ALA A 228 24.01 -14.45 12.43
CA ALA A 228 24.31 -14.51 13.86
C ALA A 228 24.19 -13.13 14.49
N TYR A 229 23.55 -13.07 15.66
CA TYR A 229 23.35 -11.88 16.46
C TYR A 229 23.88 -12.13 17.88
N ARG A 230 24.62 -11.17 18.44
CA ARG A 230 24.92 -11.19 19.87
C ARG A 230 23.70 -10.69 20.63
N VAL A 231 23.28 -11.43 21.66
CA VAL A 231 22.17 -11.07 22.55
C VAL A 231 22.64 -11.13 24.00
N ASP A 232 22.33 -10.09 24.77
CA ASP A 232 22.59 -10.06 26.21
C ASP A 232 21.28 -10.38 26.96
N VAL A 233 21.29 -11.49 27.69
CA VAL A 233 20.16 -12.13 28.38
C VAL A 233 20.13 -11.65 29.84
N PRO A 234 19.15 -10.82 30.27
CA PRO A 234 19.05 -10.35 31.65
C PRO A 234 18.72 -11.46 32.65
N ALA A 235 18.96 -11.19 33.94
CA ALA A 235 18.80 -12.16 35.03
C ALA A 235 17.37 -12.31 35.59
N GLU A 236 16.41 -11.52 35.14
CA GLU A 236 15.04 -11.50 35.68
C GLU A 236 13.99 -11.79 34.59
N ALA A 237 13.25 -12.88 34.81
CA ALA A 237 11.99 -13.23 34.14
C ALA A 237 12.08 -13.51 32.60
N PRO A 238 11.03 -14.07 31.96
CA PRO A 238 11.19 -14.72 30.65
C PRO A 238 11.49 -13.72 29.54
N ILE A 239 12.43 -14.12 28.69
CA ILE A 239 12.94 -13.30 27.59
C ILE A 239 12.40 -13.85 26.29
N TYR A 240 11.79 -12.98 25.50
CA TYR A 240 11.26 -13.32 24.19
C TYR A 240 12.17 -12.75 23.10
N VAL A 241 12.44 -13.56 22.08
CA VAL A 241 13.01 -13.06 20.83
C VAL A 241 11.85 -12.83 19.87
N GLU A 242 11.70 -11.61 19.39
CA GLU A 242 10.84 -11.27 18.26
C GLU A 242 11.67 -11.25 16.99
N VAL A 243 11.17 -11.83 15.91
CA VAL A 243 11.78 -11.85 14.60
C VAL A 243 10.77 -11.35 13.59
N ARG A 244 11.16 -10.39 12.76
CA ARG A 244 10.39 -9.91 11.62
C ARG A 244 11.05 -10.38 10.34
N GLU A 245 10.29 -11.12 9.57
CA GLU A 245 10.55 -11.56 8.21
C GLU A 245 9.93 -10.54 7.23
N VAL A 246 10.46 -10.43 6.02
CA VAL A 246 9.87 -9.63 4.94
C VAL A 246 9.92 -10.42 3.65
N TYR A 247 8.74 -10.68 3.10
CA TYR A 247 8.55 -11.50 1.90
C TYR A 247 8.31 -10.66 0.65
N THR A 248 8.73 -11.19 -0.49
CA THR A 248 8.56 -10.62 -1.82
C THR A 248 7.64 -11.49 -2.67
N HIS A 249 7.15 -10.97 -3.81
CA HIS A 249 6.43 -11.78 -4.81
C HIS A 249 7.28 -12.89 -5.46
N ALA A 250 8.60 -12.86 -5.32
CA ALA A 250 9.48 -13.92 -5.80
C ALA A 250 9.66 -15.05 -4.76
N SER A 251 9.35 -14.79 -3.48
CA SER A 251 9.45 -15.76 -2.38
C SER A 251 8.09 -16.34 -1.96
N THR A 252 6.97 -15.80 -2.45
CA THR A 252 5.66 -16.43 -2.31
C THR A 252 5.67 -17.82 -2.93
N LEU A 253 5.04 -18.79 -2.25
CA LEU A 253 5.06 -20.23 -2.54
C LEU A 253 6.29 -21.02 -2.05
N ALA A 254 7.32 -20.39 -1.46
CA ALA A 254 8.38 -21.13 -0.78
C ALA A 254 7.91 -21.62 0.62
N ASP A 255 8.17 -22.89 0.91
CA ASP A 255 8.16 -23.42 2.28
C ASP A 255 9.51 -23.11 2.92
N ILE A 256 9.51 -22.24 3.91
CA ILE A 256 10.71 -21.74 4.59
C ILE A 256 10.84 -22.45 5.93
N GLU A 257 11.98 -23.09 6.13
CA GLU A 257 12.35 -23.76 7.37
C GLU A 257 13.74 -23.29 7.81
N TYR A 258 13.84 -22.85 9.05
CA TYR A 258 15.13 -22.54 9.65
C TYR A 258 15.18 -22.84 11.15
N GLU A 259 16.37 -23.16 11.63
CA GLU A 259 16.63 -23.40 13.04
C GLU A 259 17.18 -22.12 13.69
N VAL A 260 16.70 -21.79 14.89
CA VAL A 260 17.31 -20.78 15.75
C VAL A 260 18.09 -21.46 16.86
N ARG A 261 19.37 -21.11 16.98
CA ARG A 261 20.34 -21.66 17.93
C ARG A 261 20.83 -20.60 18.88
N ILE A 262 21.08 -20.95 20.14
CA ILE A 262 21.84 -20.12 21.09
C ILE A 262 23.15 -20.83 21.43
N ASP A 263 24.29 -20.20 21.17
CA ASP A 263 25.63 -20.78 21.32
C ASP A 263 25.79 -22.16 20.66
N GLY A 264 25.10 -22.38 19.54
CA GLY A 264 25.05 -23.63 18.79
C GLY A 264 23.99 -24.66 19.23
N ARG A 265 23.29 -24.44 20.36
CA ARG A 265 22.16 -25.29 20.81
C ARG A 265 20.84 -24.82 20.17
N ALA A 266 20.11 -25.73 19.53
CA ALA A 266 18.74 -25.49 19.06
C ALA A 266 17.83 -24.96 20.20
N VAL A 267 17.13 -23.84 19.96
CA VAL A 267 16.12 -23.28 20.90
C VAL A 267 14.75 -23.08 20.26
N HIS A 268 14.68 -22.92 18.93
CA HIS A 268 13.41 -22.79 18.21
C HIS A 268 13.56 -23.30 16.77
N THR A 269 12.49 -23.85 16.20
CA THR A 269 12.42 -24.20 14.77
C THR A 269 11.30 -23.39 14.15
N ARG A 270 11.63 -22.68 13.07
CA ARG A 270 10.70 -21.92 12.24
C ARG A 270 10.24 -22.80 11.08
N ARG A 271 8.93 -22.89 10.86
CA ARG A 271 8.33 -23.41 9.61
C ARG A 271 7.23 -22.46 9.16
N HIS A 272 7.29 -22.04 7.90
CA HIS A 272 6.30 -21.13 7.31
C HIS A 272 6.14 -21.39 5.82
N ARG A 273 4.89 -21.53 5.39
CA ARG A 273 4.53 -21.49 3.98
C ARG A 273 4.17 -20.07 3.60
N CYS A 274 5.00 -19.42 2.79
CA CYS A 274 4.82 -18.02 2.43
C CYS A 274 3.56 -17.81 1.56
N ASP A 275 2.51 -17.23 2.15
CA ASP A 275 1.19 -17.01 1.54
C ASP A 275 0.96 -15.60 0.95
N GLY A 276 1.98 -14.73 0.98
CA GLY A 276 1.93 -13.38 0.41
C GLY A 276 3.24 -12.60 0.58
N PRO A 277 3.39 -11.42 -0.05
CA PRO A 277 4.50 -10.50 0.20
C PRO A 277 4.28 -9.69 1.49
N GLY A 278 5.27 -8.89 1.87
CA GLY A 278 5.20 -7.99 3.03
C GLY A 278 5.73 -8.61 4.32
N PRO A 279 5.63 -7.87 5.44
CA PRO A 279 6.23 -8.28 6.71
C PRO A 279 5.40 -9.33 7.45
N ILE A 280 6.06 -10.26 8.13
CA ILE A 280 5.46 -11.10 9.18
C ILE A 280 6.42 -11.10 10.37
N SER A 281 5.87 -10.93 11.57
CA SER A 281 6.61 -10.97 12.83
C SER A 281 6.04 -12.04 13.72
N TYR A 282 6.92 -12.95 14.14
CA TYR A 282 6.66 -13.96 15.15
C TYR A 282 7.68 -13.77 16.28
N SER A 283 7.60 -14.60 17.31
CA SER A 283 8.45 -14.57 18.49
C SER A 283 8.49 -15.94 19.13
N PHE A 284 9.40 -16.11 20.07
CA PHE A 284 9.49 -17.32 20.89
C PHE A 284 10.18 -16.98 22.21
N GLU A 285 9.90 -17.78 23.25
CA GLU A 285 10.58 -17.66 24.54
C GLU A 285 11.96 -18.31 24.48
N LEU A 286 12.98 -17.66 25.02
CA LEU A 286 14.29 -18.26 25.28
C LEU A 286 14.24 -19.03 26.60
N THR A 287 13.84 -20.31 26.52
CA THR A 287 13.88 -21.22 27.66
C THR A 287 15.30 -21.71 27.97
N ASP A 288 15.56 -22.03 29.24
CA ASP A 288 16.80 -22.66 29.72
C ASP A 288 18.09 -21.96 29.23
N THR A 289 18.09 -20.63 29.25
CA THR A 289 19.24 -19.80 28.88
C THR A 289 19.76 -19.07 30.12
N GLU A 290 21.06 -19.20 30.41
CA GLU A 290 21.67 -18.50 31.56
C GLU A 290 21.75 -16.98 31.31
N PRO A 291 21.76 -16.14 32.36
CA PRO A 291 21.95 -14.70 32.17
C PRO A 291 23.39 -14.39 31.72
N GLY A 292 23.56 -13.73 30.59
CA GLY A 292 24.87 -13.50 30.00
C GLY A 292 24.84 -13.01 28.57
N ALA A 293 26.01 -13.01 27.93
CA ALA A 293 26.16 -12.67 26.52
C ALA A 293 26.22 -13.95 25.68
N HIS A 294 25.28 -14.10 24.73
CA HIS A 294 25.11 -15.29 23.90
C HIS A 294 25.10 -14.94 22.41
N VAL A 295 25.32 -15.94 21.56
CA VAL A 295 25.22 -15.83 20.11
C VAL A 295 23.96 -16.55 19.62
N LEU A 296 22.95 -15.77 19.24
CA LEU A 296 21.73 -16.25 18.61
C LEU A 296 21.96 -16.39 17.09
N THR A 297 21.95 -17.63 16.59
CA THR A 297 22.22 -17.96 15.18
C THR A 297 20.97 -18.49 14.50
N PHE A 298 20.64 -17.97 13.33
CA PHE A 298 19.59 -18.44 12.44
C PHE A 298 20.24 -19.24 11.31
N VAL A 299 19.73 -20.44 11.01
CA VAL A 299 20.31 -21.35 10.01
C VAL A 299 19.20 -21.90 9.13
N ASP A 300 19.20 -21.56 7.84
CA ASP A 300 18.29 -22.11 6.85
C ASP A 300 18.51 -23.62 6.70
N THR A 301 17.42 -24.36 6.82
CA THR A 301 17.35 -25.82 6.63
C THR A 301 16.50 -26.22 5.42
N SER A 302 15.74 -25.28 4.85
CA SER A 302 14.92 -25.46 3.64
C SER A 302 15.70 -25.29 2.34
N GLY A 303 16.73 -24.44 2.33
CA GLY A 303 17.43 -24.01 1.11
C GLY A 303 16.75 -22.85 0.38
N ALA A 304 15.63 -22.33 0.89
CA ALA A 304 14.96 -21.13 0.37
C ALA A 304 15.65 -19.82 0.80
N GLY A 305 16.58 -19.89 1.76
CA GLY A 305 17.27 -18.75 2.38
C GLY A 305 16.42 -17.96 3.37
N LEU A 306 17.09 -17.10 4.16
CA LEU A 306 16.45 -16.41 5.27
C LEU A 306 15.86 -15.05 4.87
N ALA A 307 14.55 -14.89 5.08
CA ALA A 307 13.81 -13.63 4.85
C ALA A 307 13.88 -12.63 6.03
N ILE A 308 14.80 -12.83 6.98
CA ILE A 308 14.86 -12.08 8.24
C ILE A 308 15.26 -10.61 7.99
N ASN A 309 14.36 -9.69 8.31
CA ASN A 309 14.58 -8.25 8.26
C ASN A 309 15.09 -7.69 9.60
N ARG A 310 14.60 -8.23 10.73
CA ARG A 310 14.90 -7.72 12.06
C ARG A 310 14.77 -8.78 13.15
N VAL A 311 15.62 -8.67 14.16
CA VAL A 311 15.48 -9.40 15.44
C VAL A 311 15.40 -8.37 16.58
N ARG A 312 14.59 -8.64 17.61
CA ARG A 312 14.52 -7.90 18.87
C ARG A 312 14.52 -8.87 20.06
N VAL A 313 15.08 -8.45 21.18
CA VAL A 313 14.94 -9.14 22.48
C VAL A 313 13.97 -8.34 23.36
N ILE A 314 13.05 -9.02 24.03
CA ILE A 314 11.96 -8.44 24.81
C ILE A 314 11.95 -9.09 26.21
N SER A 315 12.40 -8.35 27.22
CA SER A 315 12.34 -8.75 28.64
C SER A 315 11.11 -8.20 29.39
N ASP A 316 10.43 -7.20 28.82
CA ASP A 316 9.18 -6.64 29.35
C ASP A 316 8.12 -6.64 28.23
N PRO A 317 7.46 -7.79 28.01
CA PRO A 317 6.49 -7.94 26.93
C PRO A 317 5.21 -7.15 27.19
N VAL A 318 4.77 -7.05 28.44
CA VAL A 318 3.55 -6.32 28.84
C VAL A 318 3.65 -4.84 28.48
N ASN A 319 4.76 -4.20 28.85
CA ASN A 319 5.03 -2.81 28.54
C ASN A 319 5.31 -2.60 27.05
N THR A 320 5.90 -3.60 26.37
CA THR A 320 6.10 -3.56 24.92
C THR A 320 4.76 -3.60 24.16
N ALA A 321 3.85 -4.49 24.53
CA ALA A 321 2.48 -4.53 24.01
C ALA A 321 1.72 -3.23 24.32
N ARG A 322 1.84 -2.70 25.54
CA ARG A 322 1.25 -1.40 25.93
C ARG A 322 1.79 -0.24 25.08
N ARG A 323 3.11 -0.15 24.87
CA ARG A 323 3.74 0.89 24.04
C ARG A 323 3.31 0.82 22.58
N ARG A 324 3.12 -0.39 22.03
CA ARG A 324 2.59 -0.61 20.67
C ARG A 324 1.09 -0.36 20.55
N GLY A 325 0.37 -0.24 21.67
CA GLY A 325 -1.07 -0.04 21.69
C GLY A 325 -1.91 -1.31 21.56
N LEU A 326 -1.28 -2.51 21.60
CA LEU A 326 -1.96 -3.81 21.56
C LEU A 326 -2.82 -4.09 22.81
N LEU A 327 -2.62 -3.30 23.88
CA LEU A 327 -3.43 -3.35 25.11
C LEU A 327 -4.41 -2.17 25.22
N ARG A 328 -4.78 -1.55 24.10
CA ARG A 328 -5.87 -0.55 24.06
C ARG A 328 -7.22 -1.28 24.03
N PRO A 329 -8.29 -0.69 24.60
CA PRO A 329 -9.63 -1.25 24.44
C PRO A 329 -9.99 -1.33 22.95
N PHE A 330 -10.49 -2.49 22.55
CA PHE A 330 -11.06 -2.71 21.22
C PHE A 330 -12.39 -1.95 21.14
N ILE A 331 -12.59 -1.13 20.11
CA ILE A 331 -13.80 -0.30 19.97
C ILE A 331 -14.75 -0.92 18.96
N ILE A 332 -16.03 -1.01 19.30
CA ILE A 332 -17.10 -1.33 18.34
C ILE A 332 -17.93 -0.07 18.12
N ALA A 333 -17.91 0.43 16.88
CA ALA A 333 -18.49 1.70 16.48
C ALA A 333 -19.60 1.49 15.42
N PRO A 334 -20.88 1.38 15.83
CA PRO A 334 -21.99 1.36 14.89
C PRO A 334 -22.17 2.72 14.21
N ARG A 335 -22.53 2.71 12.93
CA ARG A 335 -23.03 3.88 12.21
C ARG A 335 -24.40 4.26 12.78
N ILE A 336 -24.48 5.44 13.37
CA ILE A 336 -25.77 6.07 13.72
C ILE A 336 -25.98 7.22 12.74
N ALA A 337 -26.96 7.09 11.84
CA ALA A 337 -27.24 8.11 10.84
C ALA A 337 -27.84 9.37 11.49
N LEU A 338 -27.28 10.55 11.17
CA LEU A 338 -27.84 11.84 11.57
C LEU A 338 -28.45 12.54 10.34
N PRO A 339 -29.71 12.23 9.96
CA PRO A 339 -30.39 12.97 8.89
C PRO A 339 -30.57 14.43 9.33
N HIS A 340 -30.26 15.43 8.51
CA HIS A 340 -30.44 16.82 8.92
C HIS A 340 -31.82 17.38 8.48
N PRO A 341 -32.67 17.89 9.39
CA PRO A 341 -32.51 17.95 10.86
C PRO A 341 -32.86 16.62 11.55
N PHE A 342 -32.10 16.23 12.58
CA PHE A 342 -32.29 14.95 13.28
C PHE A 342 -33.16 15.09 14.55
N ASP A 343 -33.98 14.08 14.85
CA ASP A 343 -34.55 13.96 16.20
C ASP A 343 -33.49 13.38 17.14
N SER A 344 -32.92 14.22 17.98
CA SER A 344 -31.90 13.81 18.95
C SER A 344 -32.38 12.71 19.89
N ARG A 345 -33.69 12.58 20.16
CA ARG A 345 -34.24 11.60 21.11
C ARG A 345 -34.29 10.17 20.57
N GLU A 346 -34.37 10.01 19.26
CA GLU A 346 -34.32 8.70 18.62
C GLU A 346 -32.87 8.22 18.55
N VAL A 347 -32.01 9.09 18.02
CA VAL A 347 -30.54 8.93 17.98
C VAL A 347 -29.96 8.62 19.36
N ASP A 348 -30.28 9.41 20.40
CA ASP A 348 -29.79 9.18 21.76
C ASP A 348 -30.30 7.82 22.30
N ARG A 349 -31.54 7.39 21.99
CA ARG A 349 -32.10 6.12 22.44
C ARG A 349 -31.43 4.92 21.79
N GLU A 350 -31.18 4.99 20.48
CA GLU A 350 -30.50 3.93 19.72
C GLU A 350 -29.06 3.78 20.20
N LEU A 351 -28.32 4.88 20.31
CA LEU A 351 -26.94 4.87 20.80
C LEU A 351 -26.85 4.36 22.25
N GLU A 352 -27.77 4.77 23.13
CA GLU A 352 -27.83 4.20 24.48
C GLU A 352 -28.13 2.69 24.47
N ALA A 353 -28.93 2.18 23.53
CA ALA A 353 -29.19 0.74 23.41
C ALA A 353 -27.91 -0.01 23.04
N TRP A 354 -27.15 0.49 22.07
CA TRP A 354 -25.82 -0.01 21.71
C TRP A 354 -24.83 0.01 22.88
N VAL A 355 -24.69 1.16 23.55
CA VAL A 355 -23.80 1.31 24.71
C VAL A 355 -24.18 0.33 25.82
N ARG A 356 -25.48 0.12 26.07
CA ARG A 356 -25.97 -0.88 27.04
C ARG A 356 -25.70 -2.32 26.59
N ALA A 357 -25.85 -2.65 25.32
CA ALA A 357 -25.62 -3.99 24.79
C ALA A 357 -24.14 -4.39 24.90
N VAL A 358 -23.23 -3.56 24.36
CA VAL A 358 -21.77 -3.78 24.45
C VAL A 358 -21.31 -3.86 25.90
N SER A 359 -21.68 -2.87 26.73
CA SER A 359 -21.18 -2.79 28.12
C SER A 359 -21.66 -3.93 29.02
N ARG A 360 -22.75 -4.62 28.65
CA ARG A 360 -23.27 -5.79 29.38
C ARG A 360 -22.71 -7.10 28.87
N GLY A 361 -22.69 -7.29 27.55
CA GLY A 361 -22.16 -8.51 26.94
C GLY A 361 -20.64 -8.57 27.05
N ALA A 362 -19.94 -7.54 26.59
CA ALA A 362 -18.49 -7.52 26.39
C ALA A 362 -17.80 -6.40 27.21
N PRO A 363 -17.70 -6.52 28.55
CA PRO A 363 -17.25 -5.43 29.43
C PRO A 363 -15.76 -5.04 29.29
N HIS A 364 -14.98 -5.74 28.48
CA HIS A 364 -13.59 -5.38 28.12
C HIS A 364 -13.48 -4.69 26.75
N VAL A 365 -14.56 -4.66 25.97
CA VAL A 365 -14.71 -3.93 24.71
C VAL A 365 -15.29 -2.55 25.03
N GLN A 366 -14.87 -1.53 24.29
CA GLN A 366 -15.37 -0.18 24.46
C GLN A 366 -16.47 0.11 23.41
N PRO A 367 -17.70 0.47 23.81
CA PRO A 367 -18.68 0.99 22.84
C PRO A 367 -18.19 2.33 22.30
N GLY A 368 -18.37 2.54 20.99
CA GLY A 368 -18.09 3.79 20.32
C GLY A 368 -19.23 4.23 19.41
N LEU A 369 -18.91 5.14 18.50
CA LEU A 369 -19.82 5.72 17.52
C LEU A 369 -19.06 5.95 16.21
N LEU A 370 -19.64 5.55 15.09
CA LEU A 370 -19.17 5.93 13.77
C LEU A 370 -19.96 7.14 13.26
N ALA A 371 -19.23 8.17 12.87
CA ALA A 371 -19.72 9.37 12.20
C ALA A 371 -19.26 9.35 10.74
N ILE A 372 -20.15 9.04 9.80
CA ILE A 372 -19.89 9.22 8.37
C ILE A 372 -20.36 10.62 7.99
N VAL A 373 -19.48 11.43 7.41
CA VAL A 373 -19.77 12.81 7.01
C VAL A 373 -19.25 13.08 5.61
N GLY A 374 -20.15 13.45 4.69
CA GLY A 374 -19.78 14.00 3.39
C GLY A 374 -18.92 15.25 3.52
N TYR A 375 -17.70 15.23 2.97
CA TYR A 375 -16.80 16.40 2.98
C TYR A 375 -16.87 17.21 1.68
N ALA A 376 -17.14 16.54 0.56
CA ALA A 376 -17.08 17.16 -0.77
C ALA A 376 -18.39 17.82 -1.22
N ALA A 377 -19.55 17.19 -1.01
CA ALA A 377 -20.84 17.73 -1.45
C ALA A 377 -21.39 18.93 -0.64
N PRO A 378 -21.40 18.94 0.71
CA PRO A 378 -22.03 20.02 1.47
C PRO A 378 -21.16 21.29 1.50
N ASP A 379 -21.79 22.42 1.80
CA ASP A 379 -21.09 23.68 2.10
C ASP A 379 -20.27 23.63 3.40
N VAL A 380 -19.52 24.69 3.70
CA VAL A 380 -18.64 24.78 4.88
C VAL A 380 -19.44 24.72 6.18
N ASP A 381 -20.55 25.45 6.27
CA ASP A 381 -21.33 25.58 7.50
C ASP A 381 -22.06 24.26 7.84
N THR A 382 -22.58 23.57 6.82
CA THR A 382 -23.22 22.25 6.93
C THR A 382 -22.21 21.17 7.34
N LEU A 383 -21.03 21.15 6.71
CA LEU A 383 -19.93 20.26 7.08
C LEU A 383 -19.50 20.48 8.55
N GLU A 384 -19.33 21.74 8.96
CA GLU A 384 -18.99 22.08 10.34
C GLU A 384 -20.09 21.62 11.32
N ALA A 385 -21.36 21.91 11.01
CA ALA A 385 -22.50 21.51 11.82
C ALA A 385 -22.60 19.99 12.00
N HIS A 386 -22.39 19.20 10.95
CA HIS A 386 -22.41 17.73 11.01
C HIS A 386 -21.29 17.16 11.89
N ILE A 387 -20.04 17.59 11.69
CA ILE A 387 -18.90 17.12 12.49
C ILE A 387 -19.10 17.49 13.97
N ARG A 388 -19.62 18.69 14.26
CA ARG A 388 -19.93 19.12 15.64
C ARG A 388 -21.08 18.33 16.26
N ALA A 389 -22.15 18.05 15.51
CA ALA A 389 -23.29 17.26 16.00
C ALA A 389 -22.87 15.86 16.47
N TYR A 390 -21.98 15.19 15.72
CA TYR A 390 -21.39 13.91 16.12
C TYR A 390 -20.45 14.05 17.33
N ALA A 391 -19.61 15.08 17.39
CA ALA A 391 -18.74 15.34 18.53
C ALA A 391 -19.54 15.61 19.83
N ASP A 392 -20.64 16.36 19.73
CA ASP A 392 -21.55 16.64 20.85
C ASP A 392 -22.36 15.40 21.26
N LEU A 393 -22.78 14.56 20.30
CA LEU A 393 -23.42 13.27 20.59
C LEU A 393 -22.49 12.35 21.37
N ALA A 394 -21.26 12.14 20.88
CA ALA A 394 -20.24 11.36 21.58
C ALA A 394 -19.92 11.93 22.98
N ALA A 395 -19.88 13.26 23.11
CA ALA A 395 -19.68 13.95 24.38
C ALA A 395 -20.83 13.75 25.39
N ARG A 396 -22.10 13.78 24.95
CA ARG A 396 -23.27 13.54 25.83
C ARG A 396 -23.25 12.15 26.43
N HIS A 397 -22.85 11.14 25.66
CA HIS A 397 -22.79 9.74 26.11
C HIS A 397 -21.44 9.34 26.71
N GLY A 398 -20.42 10.19 26.61
CA GLY A 398 -19.09 9.94 27.18
C GLY A 398 -18.28 8.84 26.46
N ILE A 399 -18.59 8.58 25.19
CA ILE A 399 -18.02 7.48 24.40
C ILE A 399 -17.00 7.96 23.36
N PRO A 400 -16.05 7.11 22.96
CA PRO A 400 -15.20 7.38 21.81
C PRO A 400 -16.00 7.42 20.50
N TRP A 401 -15.46 8.13 19.51
CA TRP A 401 -16.01 8.13 18.16
C TRP A 401 -14.90 8.14 17.10
N VAL A 402 -15.27 7.68 15.90
CA VAL A 402 -14.45 7.65 14.70
C VAL A 402 -15.17 8.47 13.62
N LEU A 403 -14.44 9.30 12.90
CA LEU A 403 -14.96 10.13 11.80
C LEU A 403 -14.54 9.53 10.46
N GLN A 404 -15.47 9.04 9.66
CA GLN A 404 -15.25 8.72 8.25
C GLN A 404 -15.64 9.94 7.40
N LEU A 405 -14.73 10.37 6.52
CA LEU A 405 -14.99 11.46 5.58
C LEU A 405 -15.30 10.88 4.21
N SER A 406 -16.53 11.08 3.70
CA SER A 406 -16.97 10.53 2.41
C SER A 406 -17.07 11.61 1.31
N SER A 407 -16.81 11.21 0.06
CA SER A 407 -17.18 11.95 -1.16
C SER A 407 -17.86 11.07 -2.21
N TRP A 408 -18.46 9.96 -1.76
CA TRP A 408 -19.07 8.90 -2.58
C TRP A 408 -20.52 8.67 -2.17
N TRP A 409 -21.27 7.86 -2.93
CA TRP A 409 -22.70 7.65 -2.69
C TRP A 409 -23.48 8.97 -2.59
N ALA A 410 -24.34 9.12 -1.59
CA ALA A 410 -25.10 10.35 -1.35
C ALA A 410 -24.23 11.60 -1.04
N ASP A 411 -22.94 11.42 -0.72
CA ASP A 411 -21.99 12.50 -0.43
C ASP A 411 -21.17 12.94 -1.67
N THR A 412 -21.48 12.41 -2.86
CA THR A 412 -20.81 12.74 -4.11
C THR A 412 -21.12 14.17 -4.56
N PRO A 413 -20.12 15.00 -4.93
CA PRO A 413 -20.31 16.44 -5.20
C PRO A 413 -21.00 16.78 -6.55
N LEU A 414 -21.91 15.94 -7.05
CA LEU A 414 -22.53 16.02 -8.39
C LEU A 414 -23.10 17.40 -8.76
N HIS A 415 -23.61 18.13 -7.77
CA HIS A 415 -24.26 19.43 -7.97
C HIS A 415 -23.36 20.63 -7.71
N VAL A 416 -22.13 20.42 -7.25
CA VAL A 416 -21.16 21.49 -6.98
C VAL A 416 -20.68 22.08 -8.32
N PRO A 417 -20.76 23.41 -8.52
CA PRO A 417 -20.22 24.06 -9.72
C PRO A 417 -18.70 23.92 -9.80
N ASP A 418 -18.17 23.62 -10.98
CA ASP A 418 -16.74 23.37 -11.17
C ASP A 418 -15.89 24.64 -11.38
N GLY A 419 -16.54 25.79 -11.56
CA GLY A 419 -15.88 27.07 -11.84
C GLY A 419 -15.52 27.31 -13.31
N GLU A 420 -15.87 26.41 -14.23
CA GLU A 420 -15.76 26.56 -15.69
C GLU A 420 -17.11 26.70 -16.40
N GLY A 421 -18.21 26.58 -15.66
CA GLY A 421 -19.59 26.67 -16.17
C GLY A 421 -20.32 25.33 -16.14
N GLY A 422 -19.63 24.26 -15.74
CA GLY A 422 -20.18 22.93 -15.49
C GLY A 422 -20.32 22.62 -14.01
N ARG A 423 -20.37 21.33 -13.69
CA ARG A 423 -20.46 20.76 -12.33
C ARG A 423 -19.66 19.46 -12.22
N PHE A 424 -19.28 19.07 -11.02
CA PHE A 424 -18.58 17.78 -10.78
C PHE A 424 -19.44 16.53 -11.06
N GLY A 425 -20.71 16.67 -11.46
CA GLY A 425 -21.53 15.58 -12.00
C GLY A 425 -21.47 15.44 -13.52
N ASP A 426 -20.81 16.34 -14.25
CA ASP A 426 -20.68 16.26 -15.71
C ASP A 426 -19.77 15.08 -16.11
N VAL A 427 -20.03 14.49 -17.29
CA VAL A 427 -19.37 13.26 -17.79
C VAL A 427 -17.84 13.28 -17.65
N ARG A 428 -17.19 14.43 -17.87
CA ARG A 428 -15.72 14.57 -17.75
C ARG A 428 -15.16 14.14 -16.39
N TYR A 429 -15.95 14.25 -15.32
CA TYR A 429 -15.56 13.91 -13.96
C TYR A 429 -15.99 12.51 -13.54
N GLN A 430 -16.77 11.80 -14.35
CA GLN A 430 -17.25 10.47 -14.02
C GLN A 430 -16.18 9.43 -14.40
N GLN A 431 -16.20 8.31 -13.68
CA GLN A 431 -15.48 7.12 -14.10
C GLN A 431 -16.07 6.62 -15.43
N ILE A 432 -15.21 6.42 -16.43
CA ILE A 432 -15.60 5.84 -17.73
C ILE A 432 -15.06 4.42 -17.77
N GLY A 433 -15.92 3.44 -18.00
CA GLY A 433 -15.52 2.04 -18.20
C GLY A 433 -15.56 1.63 -19.66
N TRP A 434 -15.11 0.40 -19.92
CA TRP A 434 -15.20 -0.24 -21.24
C TRP A 434 -15.57 -1.73 -21.11
N SER A 435 -16.46 -2.26 -21.95
CA SER A 435 -16.82 -3.69 -21.99
C SER A 435 -17.03 -4.11 -23.43
N GLU A 436 -16.51 -5.27 -23.84
CA GLU A 436 -16.70 -5.83 -25.19
C GLU A 436 -18.20 -6.08 -25.49
N HIS A 437 -18.99 -6.26 -24.44
CA HIS A 437 -20.41 -6.59 -24.50
C HIS A 437 -21.34 -5.39 -24.28
N ASP A 438 -20.81 -4.21 -23.94
CA ASP A 438 -21.64 -3.03 -23.77
C ASP A 438 -22.23 -2.58 -25.11
N ALA A 439 -23.50 -2.19 -25.03
CA ALA A 439 -24.34 -1.81 -26.16
C ALA A 439 -25.25 -0.62 -25.81
N TYR A 440 -25.17 -0.11 -24.58
CA TYR A 440 -25.92 1.02 -24.08
C TYR A 440 -25.22 2.34 -24.44
N ASP A 441 -26.00 3.35 -24.82
CA ASP A 441 -25.51 4.62 -25.38
C ASP A 441 -25.64 5.70 -24.30
N ASP A 442 -24.65 5.78 -23.41
CA ASP A 442 -24.67 6.63 -22.23
C ASP A 442 -24.80 8.14 -22.59
N PRO A 443 -25.85 8.84 -22.10
CA PRO A 443 -26.13 10.22 -22.52
C PRO A 443 -24.96 11.18 -22.28
N GLY A 444 -24.46 11.78 -23.36
CA GLY A 444 -23.35 12.73 -23.34
C GLY A 444 -21.95 12.11 -23.37
N LEU A 445 -21.80 10.78 -23.20
CA LEU A 445 -20.50 10.10 -23.27
C LEU A 445 -19.89 10.19 -24.67
N ALA A 446 -20.69 9.97 -25.71
CA ALA A 446 -20.26 10.10 -27.10
C ALA A 446 -19.76 11.52 -27.43
N GLU A 447 -20.51 12.55 -27.01
CA GLU A 447 -20.11 13.96 -27.22
C GLU A 447 -18.80 14.29 -26.48
N TYR A 448 -18.65 13.81 -25.24
CA TYR A 448 -17.42 14.02 -24.47
C TYR A 448 -16.21 13.35 -25.12
N LEU A 449 -16.27 12.05 -25.43
CA LEU A 449 -15.12 11.34 -26.00
C LEU A 449 -14.74 11.89 -27.38
N GLU A 450 -15.71 12.11 -28.28
CA GLU A 450 -15.45 12.74 -29.59
C GLU A 450 -14.86 14.15 -29.49
N SER A 451 -15.18 14.91 -28.42
CA SER A 451 -14.58 16.23 -28.17
C SER A 451 -13.12 16.16 -27.71
N ARG A 452 -12.69 15.03 -27.12
CA ARG A 452 -11.29 14.77 -26.73
C ARG A 452 -10.49 14.23 -27.91
N ALA A 453 -11.03 13.27 -28.63
CA ALA A 453 -10.42 12.69 -29.83
C ALA A 453 -11.49 12.25 -30.84
N PRO A 454 -11.60 12.89 -32.03
CA PRO A 454 -12.57 12.50 -33.03
C PRO A 454 -12.38 11.05 -33.50
N GLY A 455 -13.48 10.27 -33.49
CA GLY A 455 -13.49 8.84 -33.77
C GLY A 455 -13.05 7.95 -32.60
N SER A 456 -12.96 8.47 -31.37
CA SER A 456 -12.63 7.67 -30.19
C SER A 456 -13.85 7.02 -29.53
N TYR A 457 -15.08 7.47 -29.80
CA TYR A 457 -16.28 6.86 -29.22
C TYR A 457 -16.70 5.59 -29.99
N ASP A 458 -16.94 4.52 -29.24
CA ASP A 458 -17.83 3.45 -29.65
C ASP A 458 -18.65 2.94 -28.45
N ARG A 459 -19.72 2.18 -28.71
CA ARG A 459 -20.70 1.77 -27.70
C ARG A 459 -20.20 0.82 -26.61
N ARG A 460 -18.95 0.37 -26.71
CA ARG A 460 -18.28 -0.42 -25.67
C ARG A 460 -17.80 0.43 -24.50
N TYR A 461 -17.71 1.76 -24.67
CA TYR A 461 -17.50 2.69 -23.56
C TYR A 461 -18.82 3.02 -22.86
N GLY A 462 -18.82 2.93 -21.53
CA GLY A 462 -20.01 3.17 -20.71
C GLY A 462 -19.69 3.81 -19.36
N LEU A 463 -20.69 4.46 -18.75
CA LEU A 463 -20.60 5.05 -17.42
C LEU A 463 -20.84 4.02 -16.32
N THR A 464 -20.40 4.30 -15.10
CA THR A 464 -20.64 3.45 -13.92
C THR A 464 -22.03 3.63 -13.29
N VAL A 465 -22.93 4.27 -14.04
CA VAL A 465 -24.35 4.48 -13.74
C VAL A 465 -25.18 4.31 -14.99
N PRO A 466 -26.50 4.06 -14.85
CA PRO A 466 -27.21 3.74 -13.60
C PRO A 466 -26.81 2.38 -13.00
N ASN A 467 -26.81 2.27 -11.66
CA ASN A 467 -26.48 1.05 -10.92
C ASN A 467 -27.47 0.80 -9.78
N ILE A 468 -27.52 -0.45 -9.29
CA ILE A 468 -28.47 -0.92 -8.25
C ILE A 468 -28.39 -0.21 -6.90
N TRP A 469 -27.23 0.33 -6.53
CA TRP A 469 -27.00 0.79 -5.17
C TRP A 469 -27.41 2.25 -4.96
N SER A 470 -27.35 3.10 -5.99
CA SER A 470 -27.97 4.45 -5.92
C SER A 470 -28.18 5.19 -7.24
N SER A 471 -27.65 4.69 -8.37
CA SER A 471 -27.52 5.49 -9.62
C SER A 471 -26.74 6.81 -9.45
N THR A 472 -25.87 6.89 -8.45
CA THR A 472 -24.87 7.96 -8.28
C THR A 472 -23.57 7.54 -8.97
N PRO A 473 -22.97 8.36 -9.86
CA PRO A 473 -21.74 8.00 -10.55
C PRO A 473 -20.55 8.01 -9.60
N TRP A 474 -19.70 6.99 -9.73
CA TRP A 474 -18.33 7.05 -9.25
C TRP A 474 -17.56 8.08 -10.09
N LEU A 475 -16.70 8.85 -9.43
CA LEU A 475 -15.93 9.91 -10.09
C LEU A 475 -14.52 9.45 -10.42
N THR A 476 -13.94 9.98 -11.50
CA THR A 476 -12.56 9.67 -11.89
C THR A 476 -11.57 10.16 -10.83
N MET A 477 -10.46 9.43 -10.69
CA MET A 477 -9.38 9.74 -9.73
C MET A 477 -8.32 10.71 -10.27
N ASN A 478 -8.32 11.02 -11.57
CA ASN A 478 -7.21 11.68 -12.26
C ASN A 478 -7.54 13.08 -12.80
N ASP A 479 -8.76 13.60 -12.60
CA ASP A 479 -9.06 15.00 -12.94
C ASP A 479 -8.48 15.97 -11.90
N ASP A 480 -7.48 16.75 -12.33
CA ASP A 480 -6.77 17.76 -11.53
C ASP A 480 -7.71 18.73 -10.77
N ARG A 481 -8.84 19.12 -11.37
CA ARG A 481 -9.76 20.12 -10.81
C ARG A 481 -10.64 19.51 -9.73
N LEU A 482 -11.17 18.31 -9.97
CA LEU A 482 -11.89 17.53 -8.97
C LEU A 482 -10.97 17.19 -7.79
N ASN A 483 -9.73 16.78 -8.05
CA ASN A 483 -8.75 16.48 -7.01
C ASN A 483 -8.35 17.73 -6.21
N ALA A 484 -8.09 18.87 -6.88
CA ALA A 484 -7.84 20.14 -6.19
C ALA A 484 -9.02 20.56 -5.31
N TYR A 485 -10.26 20.36 -5.78
CA TYR A 485 -11.47 20.59 -4.99
C TYR A 485 -11.54 19.65 -3.77
N LYS A 486 -11.40 18.33 -3.96
CA LYS A 486 -11.40 17.34 -2.87
C LYS A 486 -10.33 17.69 -1.82
N VAL A 487 -9.12 18.05 -2.24
CA VAL A 487 -8.02 18.47 -1.36
C VAL A 487 -8.36 19.72 -0.53
N ASP A 488 -9.00 20.74 -1.12
CA ASP A 488 -9.44 21.93 -0.38
C ASP A 488 -10.57 21.61 0.63
N ARG A 489 -11.52 20.77 0.23
CA ARG A 489 -12.59 20.29 1.12
C ARG A 489 -12.06 19.44 2.28
N LEU A 490 -11.07 18.57 2.06
CA LEU A 490 -10.38 17.82 3.11
C LEU A 490 -9.64 18.76 4.09
N ARG A 491 -8.97 19.81 3.61
CA ARG A 491 -8.36 20.85 4.46
C ARG A 491 -9.41 21.58 5.30
N THR A 492 -10.57 21.87 4.72
CA THR A 492 -11.71 22.46 5.43
C THR A 492 -12.22 21.52 6.54
N ALA A 493 -12.44 20.24 6.24
CA ALA A 493 -12.84 19.23 7.22
C ALA A 493 -11.79 19.10 8.35
N ALA A 494 -10.50 19.04 8.00
CA ALA A 494 -9.40 19.00 8.97
C ALA A 494 -9.36 20.25 9.87
N ALA A 495 -9.70 21.44 9.35
CA ALA A 495 -9.80 22.65 10.16
C ALA A 495 -10.92 22.57 11.21
N VAL A 496 -12.07 21.95 10.90
CA VAL A 496 -13.13 21.68 11.88
C VAL A 496 -12.67 20.63 12.90
N VAL A 497 -12.07 19.53 12.44
CA VAL A 497 -11.51 18.47 13.31
C VAL A 497 -10.47 19.05 14.27
N ASN A 498 -9.63 19.99 13.82
CA ASN A 498 -8.65 20.70 14.63
C ASN A 498 -9.27 21.48 15.79
N GLN A 499 -10.43 22.10 15.57
CA GLN A 499 -11.18 22.77 16.63
C GLN A 499 -11.80 21.77 17.61
N VAL A 500 -12.32 20.64 17.11
CA VAL A 500 -12.90 19.59 17.95
C VAL A 500 -11.84 18.90 18.82
N GLN A 501 -10.66 18.57 18.30
CA GLN A 501 -9.59 17.96 19.09
C GLN A 501 -9.01 18.91 20.17
N ALA A 502 -9.10 20.22 19.95
CA ALA A 502 -8.69 21.24 20.92
C ALA A 502 -9.74 21.47 22.02
N GLY A 503 -10.99 21.04 21.80
CA GLY A 503 -12.07 21.11 22.78
C GLY A 503 -11.92 20.12 23.95
N PRO A 504 -12.71 20.28 25.03
CA PRO A 504 -12.61 19.44 26.23
C PRO A 504 -12.86 17.96 25.95
N THR A 505 -13.68 17.66 24.94
CA THR A 505 -14.08 16.32 24.49
C THR A 505 -13.23 15.78 23.35
N GLY A 506 -12.21 16.53 22.88
CA GLY A 506 -11.33 16.12 21.77
C GLY A 506 -10.57 14.81 21.97
N HIS A 507 -10.46 14.34 23.22
CA HIS A 507 -9.92 13.03 23.58
C HIS A 507 -10.87 11.84 23.27
N LEU A 508 -12.14 12.12 22.93
CA LEU A 508 -13.11 11.12 22.50
C LEU A 508 -12.99 10.79 21.01
N LEU A 509 -12.54 11.73 20.16
CA LEU A 509 -12.21 11.43 18.77
C LEU A 509 -10.97 10.52 18.74
N ARG A 510 -11.10 9.30 18.20
CA ARG A 510 -10.06 8.26 18.24
C ARG A 510 -9.27 8.16 16.95
N ALA A 511 -9.95 8.26 15.82
CA ALA A 511 -9.40 8.06 14.49
C ALA A 511 -10.20 8.87 13.46
N VAL A 512 -9.57 9.08 12.30
CA VAL A 512 -10.23 9.52 11.07
C VAL A 512 -10.10 8.38 10.07
N VAL A 513 -11.19 7.99 9.41
CA VAL A 513 -11.17 7.16 8.21
C VAL A 513 -11.32 8.08 7.01
N THR A 514 -10.51 7.85 5.99
CA THR A 514 -10.49 8.70 4.80
C THR A 514 -11.65 8.42 3.87
N ASP A 515 -11.62 9.11 2.74
CA ASP A 515 -12.45 8.83 1.58
C ASP A 515 -12.41 7.34 1.23
N ASP A 516 -13.57 6.88 0.82
CA ASP A 516 -13.93 5.50 0.58
C ASP A 516 -13.91 5.20 -0.93
N GLU A 517 -13.83 3.92 -1.28
CA GLU A 517 -14.24 3.39 -2.58
C GLU A 517 -13.69 4.00 -3.90
N PRO A 518 -12.40 4.43 -4.02
CA PRO A 518 -11.71 4.40 -5.32
C PRO A 518 -11.56 2.96 -5.88
N MET A 519 -12.09 1.97 -5.15
CA MET A 519 -12.25 0.57 -5.52
C MET A 519 -13.14 0.41 -6.75
N TYR A 520 -12.66 -0.38 -7.69
CA TYR A 520 -13.25 -0.47 -9.00
C TYR A 520 -14.32 -1.57 -9.11
N TRP A 521 -15.47 -1.32 -8.48
CA TRP A 521 -16.67 -2.19 -8.46
C TRP A 521 -17.43 -2.48 -9.79
N PRO A 522 -17.29 -1.74 -10.91
CA PRO A 522 -18.10 -1.96 -12.12
C PRO A 522 -18.17 -3.42 -12.59
N ARG A 523 -17.04 -4.13 -12.61
CA ARG A 523 -16.99 -5.53 -13.10
C ARG A 523 -17.89 -6.51 -12.33
N ILE A 524 -18.13 -6.30 -11.04
CA ILE A 524 -18.89 -7.26 -10.20
C ILE A 524 -20.35 -6.87 -9.96
N THR A 525 -20.75 -5.67 -10.41
CA THR A 525 -22.09 -5.11 -10.22
C THR A 525 -23.18 -5.98 -10.87
N ASP A 526 -22.92 -6.52 -12.06
CA ASP A 526 -23.86 -7.44 -12.72
C ASP A 526 -23.84 -8.87 -12.16
N TRP A 527 -22.72 -9.33 -11.60
CA TRP A 527 -22.64 -10.67 -11.01
C TRP A 527 -23.45 -10.82 -9.73
N MET A 528 -23.62 -9.74 -8.94
CA MET A 528 -24.37 -9.81 -7.69
C MET A 528 -25.90 -9.82 -7.88
N ALA A 529 -26.43 -9.04 -8.84
CA ALA A 529 -27.88 -8.94 -9.04
C ALA A 529 -28.34 -8.47 -10.44
N GLY A 530 -27.48 -8.50 -11.47
CA GLY A 530 -27.77 -7.90 -12.78
C GLY A 530 -27.90 -6.38 -12.70
N GLY A 531 -27.02 -5.74 -11.93
CA GLY A 531 -27.21 -4.39 -11.43
C GLY A 531 -27.10 -3.25 -12.44
N PHE A 532 -26.36 -3.42 -13.54
CA PHE A 532 -26.43 -2.52 -14.69
C PHE A 532 -27.57 -2.92 -15.61
N ALA A 533 -27.76 -4.22 -15.85
CA ALA A 533 -28.84 -4.72 -16.71
C ALA A 533 -30.25 -4.27 -16.26
N ALA A 534 -30.48 -4.08 -14.95
CA ALA A 534 -31.72 -3.54 -14.42
C ALA A 534 -32.08 -2.11 -14.91
N ALA A 535 -31.09 -1.35 -15.40
CA ALA A 535 -31.25 0.04 -15.80
C ALA A 535 -30.69 0.37 -17.22
N ASN A 536 -29.91 -0.55 -17.82
CA ASN A 536 -29.34 -0.46 -19.16
C ASN A 536 -30.08 -1.40 -20.14
N ASP A 537 -31.40 -1.30 -20.23
CA ASP A 537 -32.27 -2.07 -21.14
C ASP A 537 -32.12 -3.61 -21.09
N GLY A 538 -31.65 -4.16 -19.97
CA GLY A 538 -31.40 -5.60 -19.81
C GLY A 538 -30.03 -6.09 -20.27
N VAL A 539 -29.13 -5.18 -20.70
CA VAL A 539 -27.77 -5.52 -21.13
C VAL A 539 -26.85 -5.66 -19.91
N LEU A 540 -26.23 -6.83 -19.77
CA LEU A 540 -25.18 -7.07 -18.79
C LEU A 540 -23.84 -6.50 -19.32
N ARG A 541 -23.08 -5.85 -18.43
CA ARG A 541 -21.70 -5.37 -18.60
C ARG A 541 -20.75 -6.20 -17.70
N PRO A 542 -20.65 -7.55 -17.87
CA PRO A 542 -19.98 -8.45 -16.92
C PRO A 542 -18.44 -8.36 -16.94
N ASP A 543 -17.89 -7.65 -17.91
CA ASP A 543 -16.48 -7.48 -18.22
C ASP A 543 -16.05 -6.01 -18.17
N LEU A 544 -16.86 -5.14 -17.55
CA LEU A 544 -16.64 -3.70 -17.49
C LEU A 544 -15.27 -3.35 -16.87
N ILE A 545 -14.31 -3.09 -17.75
CA ILE A 545 -12.99 -2.52 -17.52
C ILE A 545 -13.14 -1.12 -16.94
N LEU A 546 -12.15 -0.73 -16.16
CA LEU A 546 -12.22 0.27 -15.11
C LEU A 546 -11.50 1.55 -15.53
N ASP A 547 -11.69 2.63 -14.76
CA ASP A 547 -11.51 4.03 -15.18
C ASP A 547 -10.53 4.28 -16.34
N VAL A 548 -11.07 4.29 -17.57
CA VAL A 548 -10.41 4.68 -18.82
C VAL A 548 -10.90 6.06 -19.27
N ASN A 549 -11.26 6.94 -18.32
CA ASN A 549 -11.51 8.35 -18.64
C ASN A 549 -10.25 8.95 -19.32
N PRO A 550 -10.39 9.78 -20.37
CA PRO A 550 -9.26 10.39 -21.07
C PRO A 550 -8.14 10.96 -20.18
N CYS A 551 -8.44 11.55 -19.01
CA CYS A 551 -7.39 12.00 -18.08
C CYS A 551 -6.55 10.85 -17.49
N VAL A 552 -7.15 9.68 -17.23
CA VAL A 552 -6.46 8.48 -16.76
C VAL A 552 -5.56 7.91 -17.85
N VAL A 553 -6.03 7.91 -19.11
CA VAL A 553 -5.25 7.46 -20.27
C VAL A 553 -4.06 8.41 -20.54
N GLU A 554 -4.25 9.71 -20.38
CA GLU A 554 -3.21 10.73 -20.48
C GLU A 554 -2.14 10.60 -19.36
N ASP A 555 -2.56 10.29 -18.14
CA ASP A 555 -1.64 9.99 -17.01
C ASP A 555 -0.89 8.68 -17.23
N ALA A 556 -1.54 7.62 -17.73
CA ALA A 556 -0.89 6.35 -18.04
C ALA A 556 0.21 6.54 -19.11
N ALA A 557 -0.10 7.28 -20.17
CA ALA A 557 0.85 7.61 -21.22
C ALA A 557 2.06 8.42 -20.68
N THR A 558 1.83 9.29 -19.70
CA THR A 558 2.90 10.06 -19.02
C THR A 558 3.86 9.16 -18.24
N ASP A 559 3.36 8.06 -17.65
CA ASP A 559 4.15 7.03 -16.99
C ASP A 559 4.73 5.97 -17.97
N GLY A 560 4.52 6.13 -19.28
CA GLY A 560 5.00 5.21 -20.32
C GLY A 560 4.14 3.95 -20.49
N VAL A 561 2.90 3.95 -19.98
CA VAL A 561 1.92 2.86 -20.09
C VAL A 561 0.88 3.24 -21.15
N ILE A 562 0.77 2.45 -22.22
CA ILE A 562 -0.36 2.54 -23.14
C ILE A 562 -1.51 1.81 -22.47
N LEU A 563 -2.52 2.56 -22.03
CA LEU A 563 -3.75 2.02 -21.46
C LEU A 563 -4.82 1.95 -22.56
N ASP A 564 -5.03 0.78 -23.14
CA ASP A 564 -6.07 0.54 -24.14
C ASP A 564 -6.99 -0.60 -23.67
N PRO A 565 -8.27 -0.35 -23.38
CA PRO A 565 -9.16 -1.43 -22.96
C PRO A 565 -9.52 -2.38 -24.12
N ARG A 566 -9.27 -1.99 -25.39
CA ARG A 566 -9.84 -2.66 -26.58
C ARG A 566 -9.08 -3.91 -27.04
N ASP A 567 -7.78 -4.01 -26.76
CA ASP A 567 -6.98 -5.24 -26.92
C ASP A 567 -6.88 -6.04 -25.62
N GLY A 568 -7.27 -5.42 -24.49
CA GLY A 568 -7.49 -6.04 -23.20
C GLY A 568 -6.25 -5.93 -22.30
N LEU A 569 -6.46 -5.49 -21.06
CA LEU A 569 -5.37 -5.05 -20.19
C LEU A 569 -4.25 -6.09 -20.01
N SER A 570 -3.03 -5.69 -20.36
CA SER A 570 -1.78 -6.38 -20.07
C SER A 570 -1.45 -6.38 -18.55
N PRO A 571 -0.49 -7.21 -18.10
CA PRO A 571 -0.03 -7.18 -16.71
C PRO A 571 0.54 -5.82 -16.27
N VAL A 572 1.07 -5.02 -17.20
CA VAL A 572 1.63 -3.69 -16.91
C VAL A 572 0.51 -2.68 -16.67
N GLU A 573 -0.51 -2.64 -17.53
CA GLU A 573 -1.67 -1.75 -17.36
C GLU A 573 -2.46 -2.10 -16.10
N ARG A 574 -2.66 -3.39 -15.80
CA ARG A 574 -3.34 -3.81 -14.56
C ARG A 574 -2.57 -3.38 -13.32
N GLN A 575 -1.24 -3.48 -13.35
CA GLN A 575 -0.40 -3.01 -12.25
C GLN A 575 -0.46 -1.49 -12.12
N TRP A 576 -0.43 -0.76 -13.24
CA TRP A 576 -0.53 0.69 -13.24
C TRP A 576 -1.88 1.17 -12.70
N LEU A 577 -3.01 0.58 -13.11
CA LEU A 577 -4.34 0.90 -12.58
C LEU A 577 -4.46 0.61 -11.09
N HIS A 578 -3.83 -0.46 -10.60
CA HIS A 578 -3.75 -0.76 -9.17
C HIS A 578 -2.93 0.32 -8.44
N GLU A 579 -1.73 0.66 -8.92
CA GLU A 579 -0.89 1.71 -8.34
C GLU A 579 -1.55 3.10 -8.42
N ASN A 580 -2.35 3.38 -9.45
CA ASN A 580 -3.07 4.63 -9.63
C ASN A 580 -4.08 4.89 -8.49
N ASN A 581 -4.82 3.86 -8.07
CA ASN A 581 -5.69 3.93 -6.89
C ASN A 581 -4.87 4.23 -5.61
N ALA A 582 -3.72 3.57 -5.42
CA ALA A 582 -2.84 3.86 -4.29
C ALA A 582 -2.32 5.32 -4.29
N ARG A 583 -2.07 5.93 -5.46
CA ARG A 583 -1.73 7.37 -5.58
C ARG A 583 -2.87 8.27 -5.11
N TYR A 584 -4.12 7.96 -5.49
CA TYR A 584 -5.30 8.70 -5.02
C TYR A 584 -5.50 8.57 -3.50
N ALA A 585 -5.41 7.34 -2.97
CA ALA A 585 -5.49 7.09 -1.53
C ALA A 585 -4.38 7.84 -0.76
N GLU A 586 -3.16 7.89 -1.30
CA GLU A 586 -2.05 8.67 -0.73
C GLU A 586 -2.34 10.17 -0.72
N MET A 587 -2.87 10.73 -1.82
CA MET A 587 -3.24 12.15 -1.90
C MET A 587 -4.22 12.53 -0.78
N VAL A 588 -5.28 11.74 -0.58
CA VAL A 588 -6.30 11.97 0.46
C VAL A 588 -5.67 11.86 1.86
N CYS A 589 -4.96 10.77 2.14
CA CYS A 589 -4.34 10.51 3.44
C CYS A 589 -3.30 11.57 3.82
N ARG A 590 -2.39 11.90 2.90
CA ARG A 590 -1.34 12.92 3.10
C ARG A 590 -1.96 14.30 3.32
N THR A 591 -2.99 14.66 2.56
CA THR A 591 -3.71 15.95 2.73
C THR A 591 -4.28 16.09 4.14
N LEU A 592 -4.93 15.05 4.67
CA LEU A 592 -5.44 15.05 6.04
C LEU A 592 -4.31 15.08 7.07
N ARG A 593 -3.24 14.29 6.88
CA ARG A 593 -2.10 14.25 7.81
C ARG A 593 -1.43 15.61 7.97
N ASP A 594 -1.25 16.32 6.87
CA ASP A 594 -0.54 17.60 6.83
C ASP A 594 -1.45 18.76 7.29
N ALA A 595 -2.77 18.65 7.12
CA ALA A 595 -3.75 19.65 7.58
C ALA A 595 -4.17 19.48 9.06
N LEU A 596 -4.08 18.27 9.61
CA LEU A 596 -4.39 18.02 11.03
C LEU A 596 -3.28 18.58 11.94
N ALA A 597 -3.68 19.26 13.01
CA ALA A 597 -2.77 19.74 14.03
C ALA A 597 -2.34 18.59 14.96
N PRO A 598 -1.10 18.61 15.50
CA PRO A 598 -0.70 17.66 16.53
C PRO A 598 -1.54 17.85 17.81
N ARG A 599 -1.93 16.75 18.45
CA ARG A 599 -2.65 16.82 19.74
C ARG A 599 -1.85 17.60 20.80
N PRO A 600 -2.53 18.27 21.76
CA PRO A 600 -1.87 18.99 22.85
C PRO A 600 -0.85 18.15 23.63
N LYS A 601 0.30 18.75 23.98
CA LYS A 601 1.38 18.10 24.72
C LYS A 601 0.86 17.61 26.08
N GLY A 602 0.95 16.30 26.32
CA GLY A 602 0.41 15.66 27.54
C GLY A 602 -0.97 15.02 27.37
N SER A 603 -1.56 15.04 26.17
CA SER A 603 -2.66 14.15 25.81
C SER A 603 -2.29 12.68 26.14
N ARG A 604 -3.26 11.93 26.67
CA ARG A 604 -3.16 10.47 26.84
C ARG A 604 -3.39 9.71 25.53
N GLU A 605 -3.99 10.38 24.54
CA GLU A 605 -4.31 9.81 23.25
C GLU A 605 -3.17 10.00 22.23
N ALA A 606 -3.08 9.04 21.30
CA ALA A 606 -2.17 9.10 20.16
C ALA A 606 -2.51 10.30 19.26
N ASP A 607 -1.52 10.84 18.56
CA ASP A 607 -1.75 11.89 17.57
C ASP A 607 -2.77 11.41 16.52
N LEU A 608 -3.70 12.27 16.08
CA LEU A 608 -4.67 11.87 15.05
C LEU A 608 -4.00 11.61 13.70
N ARG A 609 -2.83 12.23 13.48
CA ARG A 609 -1.99 12.01 12.30
C ARG A 609 -1.39 10.60 12.21
N ASP A 610 -1.34 9.88 13.33
CA ASP A 610 -0.95 8.46 13.42
C ASP A 610 -2.18 7.52 13.47
N ARG A 611 -3.38 8.08 13.20
CA ARG A 611 -4.72 7.48 13.32
C ARG A 611 -5.65 7.89 12.17
N ILE A 612 -5.06 8.21 11.03
CA ILE A 612 -5.75 8.29 9.74
C ILE A 612 -5.73 6.87 9.18
N PHE A 613 -6.87 6.29 8.87
CA PHE A 613 -6.96 4.97 8.27
C PHE A 613 -7.57 5.10 6.89
N ASN A 614 -6.97 4.46 5.89
CA ASN A 614 -7.60 4.30 4.58
C ASN A 614 -8.86 3.44 4.73
N TYR A 615 -9.84 3.61 3.84
CA TYR A 615 -10.88 2.61 3.63
C TYR A 615 -10.52 1.89 2.32
N ILE A 616 -10.22 0.58 2.39
CA ILE A 616 -9.88 -0.25 1.23
C ILE A 616 -10.32 -1.70 1.47
N LEU A 617 -10.94 -2.32 0.46
CA LEU A 617 -11.28 -3.75 0.43
C LEU A 617 -10.03 -4.63 0.51
N ALA A 618 -10.00 -5.57 1.47
CA ALA A 618 -8.83 -6.39 1.74
C ALA A 618 -8.68 -7.64 0.87
N GLN A 619 -9.69 -7.96 0.07
CA GLN A 619 -9.72 -9.16 -0.77
C GLN A 619 -9.00 -8.92 -2.12
N PRO A 620 -8.64 -9.97 -2.87
CA PRO A 620 -8.19 -9.80 -4.26
C PRO A 620 -9.27 -9.07 -5.06
N CYS A 621 -8.88 -8.04 -5.79
CA CYS A 621 -9.79 -7.22 -6.56
C CYS A 621 -9.19 -6.86 -7.93
N TYR A 622 -10.08 -6.67 -8.90
CA TYR A 622 -9.75 -6.22 -10.23
C TYR A 622 -9.18 -4.78 -10.14
N PRO A 623 -8.11 -4.42 -10.87
CA PRO A 623 -7.58 -5.01 -12.09
C PRO A 623 -6.74 -6.31 -11.94
N LEU A 624 -6.26 -6.66 -10.74
CA LEU A 624 -5.28 -7.75 -10.56
C LEU A 624 -5.89 -9.11 -10.21
N ASP A 625 -6.92 -9.15 -9.34
CA ASP A 625 -7.53 -10.39 -8.80
C ASP A 625 -6.52 -11.40 -8.19
N ASP A 626 -5.39 -10.92 -7.68
CA ASP A 626 -4.27 -11.75 -7.23
C ASP A 626 -4.20 -11.83 -5.68
N TYR A 627 -4.19 -13.03 -5.12
CA TYR A 627 -3.94 -13.25 -3.68
C TYR A 627 -2.53 -12.85 -3.23
N GLY A 628 -1.58 -12.74 -4.17
CA GLY A 628 -0.26 -12.15 -3.96
C GLY A 628 -0.25 -10.61 -4.00
N ARG A 629 -1.26 -9.97 -4.62
CA ARG A 629 -1.48 -8.51 -4.69
C ARG A 629 -2.93 -8.14 -4.34
N PRO A 630 -3.39 -8.48 -3.12
CA PRO A 630 -4.75 -8.18 -2.68
C PRO A 630 -5.00 -6.67 -2.54
N GLY A 631 -6.27 -6.27 -2.56
CA GLY A 631 -6.70 -4.88 -2.52
C GLY A 631 -6.12 -4.08 -1.35
N TRP A 632 -5.91 -4.68 -0.17
CA TRP A 632 -5.37 -3.95 0.99
C TRP A 632 -3.98 -3.35 0.78
N HIS A 633 -3.20 -3.82 -0.21
CA HIS A 633 -1.94 -3.18 -0.58
C HIS A 633 -2.12 -1.72 -1.03
N LEU A 634 -3.27 -1.37 -1.60
CA LEU A 634 -3.66 -0.01 -1.99
C LEU A 634 -3.71 0.95 -0.79
N GLY A 635 -3.94 0.41 0.42
CA GLY A 635 -3.93 1.16 1.68
C GLY A 635 -2.54 1.43 2.26
N ILE A 636 -1.47 0.84 1.71
CA ILE A 636 -0.09 1.01 2.21
C ILE A 636 0.53 2.29 1.65
N VAL A 637 0.02 3.44 2.08
CA VAL A 637 0.40 4.77 1.57
C VAL A 637 1.06 5.66 2.63
N ASP A 638 1.87 6.64 2.22
CA ASP A 638 2.50 7.55 3.18
C ASP A 638 1.48 8.46 3.86
N GLY A 639 1.26 8.23 5.15
CA GLY A 639 0.37 9.01 5.99
C GLY A 639 -0.94 8.34 6.39
N ALA A 640 -1.11 7.06 6.02
CA ALA A 640 -2.15 6.20 6.56
C ALA A 640 -1.59 5.18 7.58
N ALA A 641 -2.45 4.80 8.51
CA ALA A 641 -2.46 3.49 9.17
C ALA A 641 -3.40 2.56 8.38
N ILE A 642 -3.29 1.24 8.58
CA ILE A 642 -3.98 0.27 7.73
C ILE A 642 -5.44 0.13 8.17
N GLY A 643 -6.38 0.61 7.36
CA GLY A 643 -7.79 0.26 7.45
C GLY A 643 -8.14 -0.80 6.41
N LEU A 644 -8.93 -1.79 6.83
CA LEU A 644 -9.33 -2.94 6.03
C LEU A 644 -10.86 -3.08 6.03
N GLU A 645 -11.44 -3.20 4.85
CA GLU A 645 -12.80 -3.69 4.65
C GLU A 645 -12.76 -5.18 4.24
N ALA A 646 -13.78 -5.95 4.63
CA ALA A 646 -13.96 -7.36 4.28
C ALA A 646 -12.84 -8.32 4.74
N PHE A 647 -12.94 -9.58 4.30
CA PHE A 647 -12.57 -10.73 5.11
C PHE A 647 -11.49 -11.58 4.46
N ASP A 648 -10.29 -11.55 5.05
CA ASP A 648 -9.31 -12.63 4.94
C ASP A 648 -8.30 -12.56 6.10
N GLU A 649 -8.42 -13.50 7.05
CA GLU A 649 -7.56 -13.54 8.25
C GLU A 649 -6.08 -13.76 7.92
N ARG A 650 -5.74 -14.28 6.73
CA ARG A 650 -4.36 -14.48 6.26
C ARG A 650 -3.56 -13.17 6.21
N TYR A 651 -4.23 -12.04 5.97
CA TYR A 651 -3.56 -10.74 5.85
C TYR A 651 -3.44 -9.98 7.16
N PHE A 652 -4.17 -10.36 8.22
CA PHE A 652 -4.26 -9.58 9.46
C PHE A 652 -2.90 -9.44 10.16
N ALA A 653 -2.10 -10.50 10.20
CA ALA A 653 -0.74 -10.48 10.78
C ALA A 653 0.21 -9.56 10.01
N ARG A 654 0.08 -9.50 8.67
CA ARG A 654 0.88 -8.65 7.78
C ARG A 654 0.51 -7.17 7.97
N ALA A 655 -0.79 -6.88 7.99
CA ALA A 655 -1.32 -5.52 8.20
C ALA A 655 -0.93 -4.95 9.58
N ARG A 656 -1.06 -5.75 10.65
CA ARG A 656 -0.59 -5.43 12.02
C ARG A 656 0.88 -4.99 12.08
N ASP A 657 1.73 -5.56 11.22
CA ASP A 657 3.16 -5.30 11.24
C ASP A 657 3.58 -4.09 10.41
N LEU A 658 2.69 -3.55 9.59
CA LEU A 658 2.89 -2.28 8.89
C LEU A 658 2.52 -1.10 9.78
N GLY A 659 1.53 -1.25 10.65
CA GLY A 659 1.16 -0.20 11.60
C GLY A 659 -0.07 -0.52 12.44
N PRO A 660 -0.70 0.52 13.00
CA PRO A 660 -2.03 0.38 13.59
C PRO A 660 -3.00 -0.17 12.54
N LEU A 661 -3.88 -1.07 12.98
CA LEU A 661 -4.84 -1.77 12.14
C LEU A 661 -6.26 -1.42 12.59
N ALA A 662 -7.16 -1.16 11.66
CA ALA A 662 -8.60 -1.04 11.91
C ALA A 662 -9.37 -1.87 10.88
N ASN A 663 -10.56 -2.34 11.24
CA ASN A 663 -11.56 -2.67 10.24
C ASN A 663 -12.31 -1.39 9.92
N SER A 664 -12.08 -0.86 8.71
CA SER A 664 -12.63 0.42 8.26
C SER A 664 -14.09 0.31 7.84
N ASP A 665 -14.54 -0.88 7.42
CA ASP A 665 -15.96 -1.20 7.28
C ASP A 665 -16.24 -2.71 7.38
N LEU A 666 -17.40 -2.99 7.97
CA LEU A 666 -18.06 -4.28 8.07
C LEU A 666 -19.45 -4.19 7.44
N GLU A 667 -19.50 -3.88 6.13
CA GLU A 667 -20.78 -3.60 5.47
C GLU A 667 -21.66 -4.87 5.32
N CYS A 668 -21.03 -6.02 5.02
CA CYS A 668 -21.73 -7.25 4.63
C CYS A 668 -22.44 -8.02 5.77
N ALA A 669 -22.45 -7.50 6.99
CA ALA A 669 -23.07 -8.16 8.15
C ALA A 669 -24.60 -7.94 8.19
N ASN A 670 -25.33 -8.46 7.18
CA ASN A 670 -26.78 -8.31 7.06
C ASN A 670 -27.52 -8.88 8.30
N PRO A 671 -28.03 -8.03 9.23
CA PRO A 671 -28.04 -8.39 10.64
C PRO A 671 -29.33 -9.10 11.07
N SER A 672 -29.26 -10.43 11.14
CA SER A 672 -30.09 -11.25 12.03
C SER A 672 -29.26 -11.70 13.25
N ALA A 673 -29.89 -12.10 14.36
CA ALA A 673 -29.15 -12.58 15.53
C ALA A 673 -28.29 -13.83 15.23
N GLU A 674 -28.71 -14.67 14.28
CA GLU A 674 -28.00 -15.86 13.82
C GLU A 674 -26.78 -15.51 12.97
N THR A 675 -26.95 -14.63 11.97
CA THR A 675 -25.84 -14.15 11.13
C THR A 675 -24.83 -13.35 11.93
N THR A 676 -25.28 -12.54 12.90
CA THR A 676 -24.40 -11.74 13.76
C THR A 676 -23.47 -12.62 14.61
N LEU A 677 -23.97 -13.74 15.15
CA LEU A 677 -23.14 -14.67 15.93
C LEU A 677 -22.11 -15.42 15.06
N ALA A 678 -22.39 -15.66 13.77
CA ALA A 678 -21.44 -16.28 12.86
C ALA A 678 -20.14 -15.44 12.69
N TRP A 679 -20.19 -14.13 12.95
CA TRP A 679 -19.02 -13.25 12.92
C TRP A 679 -18.09 -13.37 14.14
N GLU A 680 -18.40 -14.20 15.17
CA GLU A 680 -17.58 -14.29 16.38
C GLU A 680 -16.11 -14.62 16.08
N GLY A 681 -15.86 -15.54 15.12
CA GLY A 681 -14.51 -15.91 14.70
C GLY A 681 -13.72 -14.71 14.15
N HIS A 682 -14.32 -13.96 13.23
CA HIS A 682 -13.69 -12.78 12.63
C HIS A 682 -13.49 -11.63 13.63
N PHE A 683 -14.47 -11.35 14.49
CA PHE A 683 -14.33 -10.35 15.56
C PHE A 683 -13.20 -10.76 16.53
N ARG A 684 -13.07 -12.05 16.84
CA ARG A 684 -11.99 -12.60 17.68
C ARG A 684 -10.63 -12.45 16.99
N ALA A 685 -10.54 -12.76 15.70
CA ALA A 685 -9.32 -12.59 14.91
C ALA A 685 -8.85 -11.13 14.88
N TRP A 686 -9.76 -10.17 14.62
CA TRP A 686 -9.47 -8.73 14.70
C TRP A 686 -8.95 -8.31 16.08
N HIS A 687 -9.63 -8.74 17.14
CA HIS A 687 -9.23 -8.47 18.52
C HIS A 687 -7.83 -9.03 18.82
N ASP A 688 -7.55 -10.27 18.42
CA ASP A 688 -6.30 -10.96 18.73
C ASP A 688 -5.08 -10.40 17.96
N VAL A 689 -5.28 -9.81 16.78
CA VAL A 689 -4.20 -9.04 16.10
C VAL A 689 -4.03 -7.61 16.61
N GLY A 690 -4.84 -7.16 17.57
CA GLY A 690 -4.75 -5.81 18.15
C GLY A 690 -5.37 -4.72 17.28
N CYS A 691 -6.44 -5.05 16.54
CA CYS A 691 -7.26 -4.10 15.81
C CYS A 691 -7.77 -2.97 16.75
N GLN A 692 -7.81 -1.74 16.24
CA GLN A 692 -8.15 -0.53 17.00
C GLN A 692 -9.65 -0.39 17.21
N PHE A 693 -10.41 -0.58 16.13
CA PHE A 693 -11.85 -0.46 16.07
C PHE A 693 -12.42 -1.29 14.91
N ILE A 694 -13.70 -1.65 15.03
CA ILE A 694 -14.54 -2.11 13.92
C ILE A 694 -15.63 -1.07 13.69
N GLN A 695 -15.82 -0.69 12.43
CA GLN A 695 -16.94 0.09 11.94
C GLN A 695 -18.08 -0.83 11.53
N LEU A 696 -19.31 -0.56 11.97
CA LEU A 696 -20.49 -1.33 11.55
C LEU A 696 -21.42 -0.41 10.75
N CYS A 697 -21.25 -0.34 9.42
CA CYS A 697 -22.01 0.60 8.60
C CYS A 697 -23.48 0.21 8.38
N ASN A 698 -23.80 -1.09 8.39
CA ASN A 698 -25.15 -1.62 8.27
C ASN A 698 -25.58 -2.45 9.51
N ALA A 699 -25.21 -1.96 10.70
CA ALA A 699 -25.36 -2.71 11.95
C ALA A 699 -26.81 -3.13 12.30
N GLY A 700 -27.82 -2.36 11.89
CA GLY A 700 -29.19 -2.59 12.33
C GLY A 700 -29.37 -2.38 13.86
N PRO A 701 -30.40 -2.96 14.50
CA PRO A 701 -30.69 -2.69 15.89
C PRO A 701 -29.81 -3.50 16.86
N ALA A 702 -29.46 -2.89 18.00
CA ALA A 702 -28.52 -3.43 18.98
C ALA A 702 -28.88 -4.82 19.54
N GLU A 703 -30.18 -5.15 19.62
CA GLU A 703 -30.67 -6.46 20.04
C GLU A 703 -30.08 -7.61 19.21
N ASN A 704 -29.88 -7.42 17.89
CA ASN A 704 -29.33 -8.44 16.99
C ASN A 704 -27.87 -8.79 17.31
N TRP A 705 -27.17 -7.94 18.08
CA TRP A 705 -25.76 -8.08 18.43
C TRP A 705 -25.54 -8.63 19.84
N THR A 706 -26.60 -8.74 20.65
CA THR A 706 -26.50 -9.18 22.05
C THR A 706 -25.80 -10.54 22.19
N GLY A 707 -26.14 -11.52 21.35
CA GLY A 707 -25.52 -12.85 21.39
C GLY A 707 -24.03 -12.84 21.05
N LEU A 708 -23.61 -12.05 20.05
CA LEU A 708 -22.19 -11.84 19.75
C LEU A 708 -21.50 -11.15 20.94
N PHE A 709 -22.09 -10.11 21.53
CA PHE A 709 -21.49 -9.44 22.68
C PHE A 709 -21.39 -10.34 23.93
N GLU A 710 -22.36 -11.22 24.18
CA GLU A 710 -22.29 -12.20 25.27
C GLU A 710 -21.18 -13.24 25.02
N ALA A 711 -21.00 -13.68 23.77
CA ALA A 711 -19.89 -14.56 23.37
C ALA A 711 -18.53 -13.84 23.49
N MET A 712 -18.44 -12.58 23.05
CA MET A 712 -17.31 -11.69 23.29
C MET A 712 -17.02 -11.56 24.80
N GLY A 713 -18.04 -11.46 25.65
CA GLY A 713 -17.90 -11.47 27.11
C GLY A 713 -17.17 -12.68 27.69
N GLN A 714 -17.26 -13.84 27.03
CA GLN A 714 -16.53 -15.06 27.42
C GLN A 714 -15.08 -15.06 26.92
N TRP A 715 -14.66 -14.07 26.15
CA TRP A 715 -13.27 -13.97 25.71
C TRP A 715 -12.34 -13.69 26.89
N ASP A 716 -11.15 -14.24 26.75
CA ASP A 716 -10.04 -14.13 27.67
C ASP A 716 -9.73 -12.65 28.02
N SER A 717 -9.96 -12.28 29.29
CA SER A 717 -9.89 -10.90 29.80
C SER A 717 -8.53 -10.22 29.58
N ALA A 718 -8.43 -8.90 29.82
CA ALA A 718 -7.23 -8.07 29.60
C ALA A 718 -5.89 -8.61 30.18
N GLU A 719 -5.97 -9.43 31.23
CA GLU A 719 -4.80 -10.11 31.82
C GLU A 719 -4.31 -11.27 30.95
N ARG A 720 -5.24 -12.00 30.31
CA ARG A 720 -4.95 -12.90 29.20
C ARG A 720 -4.79 -12.20 27.86
N MET A 721 -5.32 -10.99 27.62
CA MET A 721 -4.88 -10.17 26.47
C MET A 721 -3.39 -9.83 26.55
N THR A 722 -2.83 -9.76 27.76
CA THR A 722 -1.37 -9.64 27.94
C THR A 722 -0.67 -10.94 27.55
N GLN A 723 -1.21 -12.10 27.95
CA GLN A 723 -0.75 -13.41 27.48
C GLN A 723 -1.01 -13.65 25.99
N ARG A 724 -2.01 -13.02 25.36
CA ARG A 724 -2.36 -13.11 23.93
C ARG A 724 -1.61 -12.11 23.07
N ALA A 725 -1.28 -10.92 23.58
CA ALA A 725 -0.30 -10.04 22.94
C ALA A 725 1.09 -10.67 23.00
N LEU A 726 1.39 -11.40 24.08
CA LEU A 726 2.47 -12.38 24.13
C LEU A 726 2.25 -13.51 23.11
N SER A 727 1.09 -14.17 23.02
CA SER A 727 0.87 -15.26 22.03
C SER A 727 0.88 -14.79 20.59
N ALA A 728 0.44 -13.58 20.26
CA ALA A 728 0.46 -12.99 18.92
C ALA A 728 1.84 -12.43 18.56
N LEU A 729 2.67 -12.13 19.56
CA LEU A 729 4.11 -12.12 19.40
C LEU A 729 4.59 -13.57 19.14
N ILE A 730 4.29 -14.55 20.00
CA ILE A 730 4.85 -15.93 20.04
C ILE A 730 4.32 -16.90 18.96
N GLN A 731 3.30 -16.53 18.18
CA GLN A 731 2.52 -17.49 17.38
C GLN A 731 3.24 -17.94 16.12
N GLU A 732 4.08 -18.97 16.28
CA GLU A 732 4.21 -20.08 15.32
C GLU A 732 4.70 -21.39 15.96
N ALA A 733 4.97 -21.43 17.27
CA ALA A 733 5.44 -22.62 17.98
C ALA A 733 4.34 -23.66 18.35
N ALA A 734 3.07 -23.44 18.02
CA ALA A 734 1.94 -24.22 18.58
C ALA A 734 0.86 -24.67 17.59
N THR A 735 1.05 -24.51 16.28
CA THR A 735 0.00 -24.76 15.26
C THR A 735 0.31 -25.87 14.24
N GLU A 736 1.48 -26.52 14.31
CA GLU A 736 1.82 -27.63 13.39
C GLU A 736 0.92 -28.86 13.56
N GLU A 737 0.47 -29.19 14.78
CA GLU A 737 -0.38 -30.37 15.02
C GLU A 737 -1.87 -30.17 14.65
N TRP A 738 -2.32 -28.94 14.34
CA TRP A 738 -3.72 -28.69 13.97
C TRP A 738 -3.93 -28.36 12.48
N ARG A 739 -2.90 -27.86 11.76
CA ARG A 739 -2.98 -27.64 10.30
C ARG A 739 -2.80 -28.92 9.45
N ALA A 740 -2.51 -30.06 10.07
CA ALA A 740 -2.41 -31.36 9.40
C ALA A 740 -3.75 -32.14 9.32
N ALA A 741 -4.83 -31.66 9.95
CA ALA A 741 -6.10 -32.40 10.08
C ALA A 741 -7.20 -32.00 9.08
N GLU A 742 -7.23 -30.75 8.59
CA GLU A 742 -8.31 -30.23 7.72
C GLU A 742 -7.82 -29.76 6.34
N TYR A 743 -7.14 -30.65 5.61
CA TYR A 743 -7.01 -30.55 4.14
C TYR A 743 -7.26 -31.90 3.44
N ARG A 744 -8.24 -32.65 3.97
CA ARG A 744 -8.82 -33.87 3.34
C ARG A 744 -10.34 -33.94 3.48
N ALA A 745 -11.02 -32.83 3.16
CA ALA A 745 -12.41 -32.85 2.74
C ALA A 745 -12.44 -32.36 1.29
N GLY A 746 -12.66 -33.28 0.34
CA GLY A 746 -12.68 -32.92 -1.08
C GLY A 746 -13.99 -32.23 -1.46
N PHE A 747 -13.92 -31.31 -2.41
CA PHE A 747 -15.06 -30.90 -3.21
C PHE A 747 -14.73 -31.13 -4.69
N GLU A 748 -15.56 -31.93 -5.34
CA GLU A 748 -15.63 -32.05 -6.80
C GLU A 748 -16.21 -30.75 -7.39
N PRO A 749 -15.88 -30.43 -8.66
CA PRO A 749 -16.26 -29.15 -9.26
C PRO A 749 -17.77 -29.06 -9.57
N TRP A 750 -18.26 -27.82 -9.50
CA TRP A 750 -19.37 -27.30 -10.29
C TRP A 750 -18.89 -26.03 -10.98
#